data_AF-A0A7J4EGU9-F1
#
_entry.id   AF-A0A7J4EGU9-F1
#
_cell.length_a   1.000
_cell.length_b   1.000
_cell.length_c   1.000
_cell.angle_alpha   90.00
_cell.angle_beta   90.00
_cell.angle_gamma   90.00
#
_symmetry.space_group_name_H-M   'P 1'
#
loop_
_entity.id
_entity.type
_entity.pdbx_description
1 polymer ?
#
loop_
_entity_poly.entity_id
_entity_poly.type
_entity_poly.pdbx_seq_one_letter_code
_entity_poly.pdbx_strand_id
1 'polypeptide(L)'
;FLREHLALSEEEIIFFTGEVSPKKRAESWEKGTIIVSTPQVVENDIISRRIDLSDVCLIVFDEAHRAVGEYSYVFVADQYKKQCDQRLTLGITASPGGDVERILGVCKNLEISDIEIRTKYDRDVKPYVHEMDIVWKKIDVPHEFAQIIQLLKKALSVRLKALKDAEVIDSASLSTINRKKLLDAQGRIQDALKSGGSKALFMLATLQNEALKIYHAIELLQTQGTNAVRGYFQRLQNEAKSKGGSRASKRIMNDPLVSEALAYLKMLSIEHPKIQHVIDTVQDQFQKKPDSRVIVFTHYRDTALQVEEALKGKKLVKSVRFIGQAARGEEKGLSQKEQAEILKRFREGVFNTLIATSVAEEGIDIPSTDMVVFYEPIPSEIRTIQRRGRTARQRAGRVVILIAKNTPDEGYYWSSLKKEKRMRRELEYLRNEIKKRINQGCVSPQPTMQRQMRLVDFQNERRLDESFSVIVDHREYRSQVVRRLTERGVYVKPQQLPVGDYVLSSRVGVERKNVDDFLGSLVSGKLFRQMMKLRDAYARPVLVVEGRNLFTKRNISQTAIFGCFVSIIVDYGIPIITTNDARETAELLAVMAKREQTGEKKEVALRGEKQGMALHERQQFIVEGLSNISGVLAKRLLQHFKTIRNIANAAEEELFQVPGIGKVAAKEIVEIFTKPYLEK
;
A
#
# COMPACT_ATOMS: atom_id res chain seq x y z
N PHE A 1 -23.14 -17.18 13.00
CA PHE A 1 -23.98 -16.02 13.38
C PHE A 1 -25.18 -15.82 12.45
N LEU A 2 -25.06 -15.21 11.27
CA LEU A 2 -26.25 -14.87 10.44
C LEU A 2 -27.12 -16.09 10.10
N ARG A 3 -26.51 -17.19 9.67
CA ARG A 3 -27.21 -18.47 9.42
C ARG A 3 -27.91 -19.06 10.64
N GLU A 4 -27.40 -18.77 11.84
CA GLU A 4 -27.97 -19.30 13.09
C GLU A 4 -29.10 -18.42 13.63
N HIS A 5 -29.20 -17.16 13.19
CA HIS A 5 -30.10 -16.17 13.79
C HIS A 5 -31.12 -15.57 12.81
N LEU A 6 -30.99 -15.83 11.51
CA LEU A 6 -31.94 -15.40 10.49
C LEU A 6 -32.77 -16.58 10.00
N ALA A 7 -34.05 -16.35 9.77
CA ALA A 7 -34.98 -17.33 9.18
C ALA A 7 -34.84 -17.37 7.65
N LEU A 8 -33.61 -17.53 7.16
CA LEU A 8 -33.27 -17.69 5.74
C LEU A 8 -32.57 -19.03 5.55
N SER A 9 -32.73 -19.64 4.38
CA SER A 9 -32.00 -20.86 4.05
C SER A 9 -30.49 -20.58 3.94
N GLU A 10 -29.65 -21.59 4.17
CA GLU A 10 -28.20 -21.39 4.10
C GLU A 10 -27.72 -21.01 2.69
N GLU A 11 -28.47 -21.39 1.65
CA GLU A 11 -28.19 -21.11 0.25
C GLU A 11 -28.44 -19.64 -0.12
N GLU A 12 -29.32 -18.96 0.61
CA GLU A 12 -29.61 -17.52 0.45
C GLU A 12 -28.58 -16.62 1.12
N ILE A 13 -27.77 -17.17 2.05
CA ILE A 13 -26.72 -16.43 2.76
C ILE A 13 -25.35 -16.82 2.21
N ILE A 14 -24.84 -15.95 1.33
CA ILE A 14 -23.68 -16.19 0.50
C ILE A 14 -22.47 -15.43 1.04
N PHE A 15 -21.32 -16.11 1.07
CA PHE A 15 -20.05 -15.52 1.51
C PHE A 15 -19.05 -15.43 0.37
N PHE A 16 -18.60 -14.21 0.06
CA PHE A 16 -17.64 -13.93 -1.00
C PHE A 16 -16.28 -13.58 -0.44
N THR A 17 -15.30 -14.45 -0.71
CA THR A 17 -13.87 -14.23 -0.44
C THR A 17 -13.09 -14.24 -1.76
N GLY A 18 -11.81 -13.87 -1.68
CA GLY A 18 -10.89 -13.96 -2.82
C GLY A 18 -10.63 -15.40 -3.31
N GLU A 19 -11.04 -16.43 -2.56
CA GLU A 19 -10.88 -17.84 -2.93
C GLU A 19 -12.00 -18.35 -3.85
N VAL A 20 -13.19 -17.74 -3.79
CA VAL A 20 -14.31 -18.10 -4.66
C VAL A 20 -14.03 -17.58 -6.07
N SER A 21 -14.18 -18.40 -7.11
CA SER A 21 -13.89 -17.96 -8.48
C SER A 21 -14.85 -16.85 -8.95
N PRO A 22 -14.41 -15.88 -9.77
CA PRO A 22 -15.26 -14.78 -10.22
C PRO A 22 -16.54 -15.23 -10.95
N LYS A 23 -16.47 -16.33 -11.71
CA LYS A 23 -17.63 -16.89 -12.41
C LYS A 23 -18.69 -17.40 -11.42
N LYS A 24 -18.25 -18.16 -10.41
CA LYS A 24 -19.15 -18.67 -9.37
C LYS A 24 -19.78 -17.54 -8.55
N ARG A 25 -19.03 -16.45 -8.30
CA ARG A 25 -19.59 -15.28 -7.61
C ARG A 25 -20.71 -14.60 -8.41
N ALA A 26 -20.53 -14.42 -9.72
CA ALA A 26 -21.60 -13.87 -10.58
C ALA A 26 -22.85 -14.75 -10.55
N GLU A 27 -22.71 -16.07 -10.67
CA GLU A 27 -23.83 -17.03 -10.60
C GLU A 27 -24.52 -17.05 -9.22
N SER A 28 -23.74 -16.88 -8.15
CA SER A 28 -24.25 -16.84 -6.79
C SER A 28 -24.92 -15.51 -6.44
N TRP A 29 -24.50 -14.38 -7.02
CA TRP A 29 -25.07 -13.06 -6.74
C TRP A 29 -26.58 -13.03 -6.98
N GLU A 30 -27.02 -13.57 -8.11
CA GLU A 30 -28.44 -13.64 -8.50
C GLU A 30 -29.32 -14.48 -7.55
N LYS A 31 -28.72 -15.38 -6.78
CA LYS A 31 -29.45 -16.28 -5.86
C LYS A 31 -29.41 -15.80 -4.40
N GLY A 32 -28.52 -14.86 -4.09
CA GLY A 32 -28.24 -14.46 -2.72
C GLY A 32 -29.20 -13.40 -2.21
N THR A 33 -29.93 -13.70 -1.15
CA THR A 33 -30.72 -12.70 -0.40
C THR A 33 -29.82 -11.85 0.50
N ILE A 34 -28.79 -12.46 1.10
CA ILE A 34 -27.78 -11.76 1.91
C ILE A 34 -26.38 -12.15 1.46
N ILE A 35 -25.59 -11.15 1.09
CA ILE A 35 -24.22 -11.35 0.60
C ILE A 35 -23.24 -10.68 1.56
N VAL A 36 -22.37 -11.50 2.15
CA VAL A 36 -21.31 -11.04 3.05
C VAL A 36 -19.97 -11.12 2.30
N SER A 37 -19.27 -10.00 2.18
CA SER A 37 -18.03 -9.96 1.40
C SER A 37 -16.99 -9.00 1.95
N THR A 38 -15.72 -9.29 1.67
CA THR A 38 -14.65 -8.29 1.80
C THR A 38 -14.82 -7.21 0.72
N PRO A 39 -14.65 -5.92 1.04
CA PRO A 39 -15.04 -4.84 0.13
C PRO A 39 -14.24 -4.80 -1.17
N GLN A 40 -12.99 -5.27 -1.16
CA GLN A 40 -12.18 -5.37 -2.38
C GLN A 40 -12.76 -6.37 -3.39
N VAL A 41 -13.42 -7.44 -2.94
CA VAL A 41 -14.03 -8.43 -3.83
C VAL A 41 -15.22 -7.78 -4.57
N VAL A 42 -16.08 -7.10 -3.82
CA VAL A 42 -17.22 -6.35 -4.37
C VAL A 42 -16.76 -5.26 -5.34
N GLU A 43 -15.78 -4.43 -4.95
CA GLU A 43 -15.19 -3.41 -5.84
C GLU A 43 -14.71 -4.01 -7.17
N ASN A 44 -13.95 -5.11 -7.13
CA ASN A 44 -13.44 -5.76 -8.35
C ASN A 44 -14.55 -6.32 -9.24
N ASP A 45 -15.61 -6.88 -8.65
CA ASP A 45 -16.72 -7.46 -9.40
C ASP A 45 -17.61 -6.37 -10.03
N ILE A 46 -17.78 -5.22 -9.37
CA ILE A 46 -18.44 -4.04 -9.97
C ILE A 46 -17.61 -3.49 -11.13
N ILE A 47 -16.28 -3.32 -10.95
CA ILE A 47 -15.39 -2.85 -12.02
C ILE A 47 -15.42 -3.81 -13.22
N SER A 48 -15.58 -5.11 -12.96
CA SER A 48 -15.71 -6.15 -13.99
C SER A 48 -17.10 -6.22 -14.63
N ARG A 49 -18.07 -5.45 -14.13
CA ARG A 49 -19.51 -5.59 -14.43
C ARG A 49 -20.01 -7.03 -14.30
N ARG A 50 -19.50 -7.76 -13.30
CA ARG A 50 -19.95 -9.11 -12.94
C ARG A 50 -21.17 -9.08 -12.02
N ILE A 51 -21.26 -8.03 -11.22
CA ILE A 51 -22.37 -7.77 -10.32
C ILE A 51 -22.83 -6.33 -10.54
N ASP A 52 -24.13 -6.11 -10.33
CA ASP A 52 -24.77 -4.80 -10.40
C ASP A 52 -25.43 -4.51 -9.04
N LEU A 53 -25.49 -3.24 -8.65
CA LEU A 53 -26.07 -2.80 -7.38
C LEU A 53 -27.48 -2.20 -7.52
N SER A 54 -28.07 -2.20 -8.72
CA SER A 54 -29.42 -1.67 -8.97
C SER A 54 -30.46 -2.32 -8.07
N ASP A 55 -30.35 -3.62 -7.88
CA ASP A 55 -31.33 -4.45 -7.16
C ASP A 55 -30.97 -4.62 -5.67
N VAL A 56 -29.89 -3.97 -5.22
CA VAL A 56 -29.47 -4.03 -3.82
C VAL A 56 -30.27 -3.01 -3.01
N CYS A 57 -31.03 -3.47 -2.02
CA CYS A 57 -31.85 -2.60 -1.18
C CYS A 57 -31.10 -1.95 -0.01
N LEU A 58 -30.07 -2.62 0.52
CA LEU A 58 -29.31 -2.18 1.70
C LEU A 58 -27.84 -2.61 1.60
N ILE A 59 -26.92 -1.67 1.85
CA ILE A 59 -25.52 -1.99 2.12
C ILE A 59 -25.17 -1.66 3.57
N VAL A 60 -24.65 -2.66 4.28
CA VAL A 60 -24.13 -2.51 5.65
C VAL A 60 -22.60 -2.44 5.60
N PHE A 61 -22.05 -1.29 5.98
CA PHE A 61 -20.62 -1.06 6.12
C PHE A 61 -20.19 -1.30 7.57
N ASP A 62 -19.67 -2.50 7.85
CA ASP A 62 -19.04 -2.79 9.13
C ASP A 62 -17.70 -2.04 9.27
N GLU A 63 -17.39 -1.58 10.47
CA GLU A 63 -16.29 -0.65 10.74
C GLU A 63 -16.23 0.56 9.78
N ALA A 64 -17.38 1.23 9.63
CA ALA A 64 -17.62 2.35 8.71
C ALA A 64 -16.59 3.50 8.80
N HIS A 65 -15.86 3.63 9.92
CA HIS A 65 -14.77 4.61 10.10
C HIS A 65 -13.61 4.44 9.10
N ARG A 66 -13.57 3.32 8.37
CA ARG A 66 -12.64 3.05 7.26
C ARG A 66 -13.04 3.70 5.93
N ALA A 67 -14.27 4.19 5.79
CA ALA A 67 -14.77 4.82 4.56
C ALA A 67 -14.21 6.24 4.33
N VAL A 68 -12.88 6.36 4.28
CA VAL A 68 -12.14 7.59 4.00
C VAL A 68 -11.05 7.34 2.96
N GLY A 69 -10.68 8.39 2.23
CA GLY A 69 -9.64 8.31 1.21
C GLY A 69 -9.99 7.33 0.10
N GLU A 70 -9.03 6.48 -0.28
CA GLU A 70 -9.16 5.55 -1.40
C GLU A 70 -9.65 4.15 -0.99
N TYR A 71 -10.12 3.98 0.25
CA TYR A 71 -10.63 2.68 0.71
C TYR A 71 -11.84 2.21 -0.12
N SER A 72 -11.96 0.89 -0.33
CA SER A 72 -12.96 0.27 -1.20
C SER A 72 -14.40 0.65 -0.89
N TYR A 73 -14.74 0.90 0.39
CA TYR A 73 -16.09 1.36 0.77
C TYR A 73 -16.51 2.64 0.06
N VAL A 74 -15.57 3.58 -0.17
CA VAL A 74 -15.86 4.86 -0.83
C VAL A 74 -16.28 4.63 -2.28
N PHE A 75 -15.61 3.71 -3.00
CA PHE A 75 -15.98 3.37 -4.37
C PHE A 75 -17.32 2.64 -4.43
N VAL A 76 -17.52 1.64 -3.57
CA VAL A 76 -18.77 0.86 -3.55
C VAL A 76 -19.96 1.77 -3.23
N ALA A 77 -19.84 2.69 -2.28
CA ALA A 77 -20.90 3.65 -1.96
C ALA A 77 -21.18 4.61 -3.13
N ASP A 78 -20.16 5.12 -3.81
CA ASP A 78 -20.34 5.98 -5.00
C ASP A 78 -21.02 5.23 -6.17
N GLN A 79 -20.67 3.97 -6.40
CA GLN A 79 -21.34 3.15 -7.42
C GLN A 79 -22.78 2.83 -7.02
N TYR A 80 -23.03 2.52 -5.75
CA TYR A 80 -24.38 2.25 -5.25
C TYR A 80 -25.30 3.46 -5.43
N LYS A 81 -24.77 4.66 -5.15
CA LYS A 81 -25.44 5.93 -5.43
C LYS A 81 -25.82 6.11 -6.91
N LYS A 82 -24.93 5.72 -7.82
CA LYS A 82 -25.13 5.89 -9.26
C LYS A 82 -26.10 4.86 -9.85
N GLN A 83 -26.19 3.67 -9.26
CA GLN A 83 -26.96 2.55 -9.79
C GLN A 83 -28.33 2.38 -9.12
N CYS A 84 -28.49 2.83 -7.87
CA CYS A 84 -29.71 2.64 -7.08
C CYS A 84 -30.23 3.96 -6.47
N ASP A 85 -31.38 4.43 -6.97
CA ASP A 85 -32.03 5.65 -6.49
C ASP A 85 -32.64 5.48 -5.09
N GLN A 86 -33.29 4.33 -4.83
CA GLN A 86 -33.93 4.00 -3.53
C GLN A 86 -33.02 3.15 -2.62
N ARG A 87 -31.80 3.64 -2.42
CA ARG A 87 -30.77 2.94 -1.63
C ARG A 87 -30.89 3.15 -0.12
N LEU A 88 -30.57 2.12 0.67
CA LEU A 88 -30.36 2.23 2.11
C LEU A 88 -28.90 1.96 2.47
N THR A 89 -28.31 2.79 3.32
CA THR A 89 -26.94 2.60 3.80
C THR A 89 -26.90 2.62 5.32
N LEU A 90 -26.28 1.59 5.91
CA LEU A 90 -26.04 1.51 7.35
C LEU A 90 -24.54 1.41 7.62
N GLY A 91 -23.97 2.38 8.33
CA GLY A 91 -22.59 2.34 8.81
C GLY A 91 -22.53 1.97 10.29
N ILE A 92 -21.83 0.90 10.64
CA ILE A 92 -21.64 0.47 12.03
C ILE A 92 -20.18 0.66 12.42
N THR A 93 -19.93 1.30 13.56
CA THR A 93 -18.56 1.33 14.13
C THR A 93 -18.58 1.57 15.63
N ALA A 94 -17.64 0.94 16.33
CA ALA A 94 -17.50 1.13 17.77
C ALA A 94 -16.85 2.47 18.16
N SER A 95 -16.16 3.15 17.23
CA SER A 95 -15.53 4.45 17.48
C SER A 95 -15.05 5.05 16.16
N PRO A 96 -15.71 6.11 15.67
CA PRO A 96 -15.40 6.68 14.37
C PRO A 96 -14.10 7.52 14.34
N GLY A 97 -13.42 7.67 15.49
CA GLY A 97 -12.24 8.53 15.66
C GLY A 97 -12.56 9.75 16.54
N GLY A 98 -11.56 10.52 16.93
CA GLY A 98 -11.73 11.77 17.70
C GLY A 98 -11.66 13.03 16.83
N ASP A 99 -11.86 12.90 15.52
CA ASP A 99 -11.71 13.97 14.55
C ASP A 99 -13.05 14.19 13.84
N VAL A 100 -13.68 15.33 14.09
CA VAL A 100 -15.00 15.69 13.57
C VAL A 100 -15.01 15.73 12.05
N GLU A 101 -13.95 16.25 11.43
CA GLU A 101 -13.87 16.37 9.97
C GLU A 101 -13.83 14.98 9.32
N ARG A 102 -13.11 14.05 9.95
CA ARG A 102 -13.05 12.67 9.49
C ARG A 102 -14.42 11.99 9.56
N ILE A 103 -15.17 12.20 10.64
CA ILE A 103 -16.52 11.63 10.80
C ILE A 103 -17.46 12.18 9.73
N LEU A 104 -17.45 13.50 9.53
CA LEU A 104 -18.22 14.14 8.45
C LEU A 104 -17.80 13.63 7.07
N GLY A 105 -16.51 13.37 6.85
CA GLY A 105 -16.01 12.74 5.64
C GLY A 105 -16.59 11.34 5.41
N VAL A 106 -16.64 10.51 6.45
CA VAL A 106 -17.29 9.18 6.39
C VAL A 106 -18.77 9.31 6.06
N CYS A 107 -19.49 10.20 6.75
CA CYS A 107 -20.92 10.41 6.50
C CYS A 107 -21.19 10.90 5.09
N LYS A 108 -20.34 11.79 4.57
CA LYS A 108 -20.43 12.25 3.18
C LYS A 108 -20.18 11.11 2.19
N ASN A 109 -19.14 10.31 2.41
CA ASN A 109 -18.76 9.22 1.50
C ASN A 109 -19.80 8.09 1.46
N LEU A 110 -20.46 7.81 2.60
CA LEU A 110 -21.48 6.77 2.73
C LEU A 110 -22.92 7.31 2.67
N GLU A 111 -23.09 8.60 2.39
CA GLU A 111 -24.39 9.30 2.36
C GLU A 111 -25.27 9.09 3.61
N ILE A 112 -24.63 9.10 4.78
CA ILE A 112 -25.30 8.95 6.07
C ILE A 112 -25.99 10.27 6.44
N SER A 113 -27.31 10.23 6.56
CA SER A 113 -28.16 11.35 6.94
C SER A 113 -28.48 11.44 8.43
N ASP A 114 -28.26 10.37 9.20
CA ASP A 114 -28.45 10.37 10.65
C ASP A 114 -27.36 9.55 11.33
N ILE A 115 -26.93 9.98 12.51
CA ILE A 115 -25.90 9.33 13.29
C ILE A 115 -26.47 9.08 14.68
N GLU A 116 -26.63 7.80 14.99
CA GLU A 116 -27.03 7.36 16.30
C GLU A 116 -25.81 6.95 17.13
N ILE A 117 -25.67 7.55 18.32
CA ILE A 117 -24.55 7.28 19.23
C ILE A 117 -25.11 6.66 20.50
N ARG A 118 -24.53 5.53 20.89
CA ARG A 118 -24.83 4.83 22.13
C ARG A 118 -23.55 4.56 22.93
N THR A 119 -23.65 4.73 24.23
CA THR A 119 -22.59 4.58 25.22
C THR A 119 -23.00 3.54 26.26
N LYS A 120 -22.02 3.05 27.03
CA LYS A 120 -22.28 2.11 28.13
C LYS A 120 -23.17 2.66 29.26
N TYR A 121 -23.42 3.97 29.26
CA TYR A 121 -24.20 4.63 30.29
C TYR A 121 -25.66 4.84 29.88
N ASP A 122 -25.99 4.66 28.60
CA ASP A 122 -27.36 4.85 28.09
C ASP A 122 -28.30 3.76 28.63
N ARG A 123 -29.56 4.14 28.89
CA ARG A 123 -30.53 3.29 29.60
C ARG A 123 -30.80 1.96 28.89
N ASP A 124 -30.79 1.96 27.56
CA ASP A 124 -31.00 0.80 26.69
C ASP A 124 -29.74 -0.07 26.53
N VAL A 125 -28.56 0.44 26.88
CA VAL A 125 -27.28 -0.29 26.77
C VAL A 125 -26.76 -0.75 28.12
N LYS A 126 -26.89 0.07 29.16
CA LYS A 126 -26.38 -0.17 30.52
C LYS A 126 -26.74 -1.56 31.09
N PRO A 127 -27.96 -2.12 30.91
CA PRO A 127 -28.30 -3.45 31.41
C PRO A 127 -27.48 -4.58 30.78
N TYR A 128 -26.95 -4.36 29.57
CA TYR A 128 -26.22 -5.35 28.79
C TYR A 128 -24.70 -5.16 28.86
N VAL A 129 -24.23 -4.05 29.44
CA VAL A 129 -22.79 -3.83 29.66
C VAL A 129 -22.40 -4.39 31.01
N HIS A 130 -21.52 -5.38 30.99
CA HIS A 130 -20.91 -5.91 32.19
C HIS A 130 -19.63 -5.14 32.48
N GLU A 131 -19.48 -4.70 33.72
CA GLU A 131 -18.26 -4.04 34.17
C GLU A 131 -17.11 -5.06 34.16
N MET A 132 -16.01 -4.70 33.51
CA MET A 132 -14.74 -5.42 33.62
C MET A 132 -14.00 -4.85 34.83
N ASP A 133 -13.52 -5.72 35.73
CA ASP A 133 -12.62 -5.30 36.80
C ASP A 133 -11.23 -4.98 36.20
N ILE A 134 -10.91 -3.69 36.06
CA ILE A 134 -9.63 -3.23 35.53
C ILE A 134 -8.71 -2.83 36.69
N VAL A 135 -7.69 -3.65 36.93
CA VAL A 135 -6.69 -3.44 37.98
C VAL A 135 -5.41 -2.87 37.39
N TRP A 136 -5.07 -1.63 37.75
CA TRP A 136 -3.82 -0.99 37.36
C TRP A 136 -2.74 -1.27 38.41
N LYS A 137 -1.69 -2.01 38.04
CA LYS A 137 -0.54 -2.29 38.90
C LYS A 137 0.63 -1.39 38.53
N LYS A 138 0.93 -0.41 39.38
CA LYS A 138 2.11 0.45 39.24
C LYS A 138 3.33 -0.25 39.83
N ILE A 139 4.40 -0.32 39.06
CA ILE A 139 5.64 -1.04 39.38
C ILE A 139 6.79 -0.04 39.34
N ASP A 140 7.63 -0.04 40.37
CA ASP A 140 8.82 0.79 40.42
C ASP A 140 9.91 0.22 39.52
N VAL A 141 10.61 1.11 38.80
CA VAL A 141 11.78 0.73 38.00
C VAL A 141 12.95 0.49 38.96
N PRO A 142 13.71 -0.63 38.82
CA PRO A 142 14.86 -0.92 39.67
C PRO A 142 15.86 0.24 39.71
N HIS A 143 16.31 0.62 40.90
CA HIS A 143 17.24 1.72 41.11
C HIS A 143 18.60 1.48 40.45
N GLU A 144 18.99 0.22 40.27
CA GLU A 144 20.19 -0.23 39.59
C GLU A 144 20.21 0.19 38.11
N PHE A 145 19.05 0.44 37.51
CA PHE A 145 18.96 0.94 36.13
C PHE A 145 19.29 2.43 36.04
N ALA A 146 19.27 3.17 37.16
CA ALA A 146 19.41 4.62 37.17
C ALA A 146 20.73 5.08 36.54
N GLN A 147 21.85 4.41 36.84
CA GLN A 147 23.16 4.77 36.30
C GLN A 147 23.20 4.66 34.76
N ILE A 148 22.69 3.56 34.22
CA ILE A 148 22.61 3.32 32.78
C ILE A 148 21.69 4.35 32.12
N ILE A 149 20.52 4.59 32.71
CA ILE A 149 19.56 5.59 32.21
C ILE A 149 20.20 6.98 32.17
N GLN A 150 20.96 7.37 33.20
CA GLN A 150 21.62 8.67 33.25
C GLN A 150 22.70 8.81 32.15
N LEU A 151 23.51 7.78 31.93
CA LEU A 151 24.52 7.77 30.86
C LEU A 151 23.87 7.89 29.48
N LEU A 152 22.82 7.11 29.22
CA LEU A 152 22.08 7.19 27.96
C LEU A 152 21.35 8.54 27.79
N LYS A 153 20.80 9.12 28.88
CA LYS A 153 20.19 10.46 28.85
C LYS A 153 21.21 11.55 28.54
N LYS A 154 22.42 11.47 29.09
CA LYS A 154 23.53 12.38 28.74
C LYS A 154 23.89 12.25 27.26
N ALA A 155 24.04 11.02 26.76
CA ALA A 155 24.34 10.76 25.35
C ALA A 155 23.24 11.33 24.44
N LEU A 156 21.97 11.13 24.80
CA LEU A 156 20.82 11.67 24.09
C LEU A 156 20.80 13.20 24.09
N SER A 157 21.05 13.84 25.25
CA SER A 157 21.05 15.30 25.40
C SER A 157 22.02 15.98 24.43
N VAL A 158 23.21 15.40 24.23
CA VAL A 158 24.19 15.89 23.24
C VAL A 158 23.60 15.93 21.82
N ARG A 159 22.90 14.86 21.40
CA ARG A 159 22.26 14.79 20.08
C ARG A 159 21.10 15.77 19.96
N LEU A 160 20.27 15.87 21.00
CA LEU A 160 19.13 16.78 21.02
C LEU A 160 19.57 18.24 20.95
N LYS A 161 20.66 18.61 21.62
CA LYS A 161 21.24 19.96 21.53
C LYS A 161 21.66 20.27 20.08
N ALA A 162 22.40 19.37 19.44
CA ALA A 162 22.80 19.55 18.04
C ALA A 162 21.60 19.64 17.07
N LEU A 163 20.53 18.88 17.31
CA LEU A 163 19.30 18.95 16.51
C LEU A 163 18.53 20.26 16.75
N LYS A 164 18.55 20.78 17.98
CA LYS A 164 17.93 22.07 18.34
C LYS A 164 18.70 23.24 17.72
N ASP A 165 20.03 23.22 17.82
CA ASP A 165 20.90 24.27 17.27
C ASP A 165 20.77 24.37 15.73
N ALA A 166 20.37 23.27 15.08
CA ALA A 166 20.05 23.21 13.66
C ALA A 166 18.55 23.45 13.35
N GLU A 167 17.77 23.92 14.33
CA GLU A 167 16.34 24.26 14.21
C GLU A 167 15.43 23.12 13.72
N VAL A 168 15.87 21.87 13.87
CA VAL A 168 15.07 20.69 13.49
C VAL A 168 13.98 20.42 14.53
N ILE A 169 14.31 20.65 15.81
CA ILE A 169 13.43 20.46 16.96
C ILE A 169 13.35 21.72 17.81
N ASP A 170 12.18 21.95 18.39
CA ASP A 170 11.90 23.19 19.13
C ASP A 170 12.53 23.20 20.55
N SER A 171 12.90 22.03 21.07
CA SER A 171 13.44 21.88 22.43
C SER A 171 14.38 20.67 22.54
N ALA A 172 15.50 20.86 23.23
CA ALA A 172 16.43 19.80 23.62
C ALA A 172 16.11 19.18 24.99
N SER A 173 15.05 19.64 25.66
CA SER A 173 14.70 19.17 27.01
C SER A 173 14.18 17.74 27.01
N LEU A 174 14.82 16.89 27.82
CA LEU A 174 14.48 15.48 28.01
C LEU A 174 13.06 15.27 28.57
N SER A 175 12.48 16.24 29.27
CA SER A 175 11.09 16.13 29.78
C SER A 175 10.05 16.38 28.69
N THR A 176 10.41 17.13 27.65
CA THR A 176 9.50 17.53 26.57
C THR A 176 9.63 16.68 25.31
N ILE A 177 10.75 15.96 25.17
CA ILE A 177 11.02 15.11 24.01
C ILE A 177 10.28 13.77 24.15
N ASN A 178 9.74 13.28 23.05
CA ASN A 178 9.13 11.96 22.99
C ASN A 178 9.36 11.35 21.59
N ARG A 179 9.04 10.06 21.45
CA ARG A 179 9.19 9.33 20.19
C ARG A 179 8.51 10.03 19.02
N LYS A 180 7.32 10.61 19.22
CA LYS A 180 6.58 11.33 18.17
C LYS A 180 7.37 12.52 17.65
N LYS A 181 7.88 13.38 18.52
CA LYS A 181 8.69 14.55 18.12
C LYS A 181 9.95 14.16 17.34
N LEU A 182 10.61 13.06 17.71
CA LEU A 182 11.78 12.55 16.98
C LEU A 182 11.41 12.02 15.59
N LEU A 183 10.22 11.45 15.42
CA LEU A 183 9.70 11.02 14.11
C LEU A 183 9.23 12.21 13.27
N ASP A 184 8.59 13.21 13.87
CA ASP A 184 8.21 14.45 13.19
C ASP A 184 9.47 15.17 12.65
N ALA A 185 10.53 15.22 13.45
CA ALA A 185 11.85 15.70 13.04
C ALA A 185 12.44 14.89 11.87
N GLN A 186 12.26 13.57 11.88
CA GLN A 186 12.68 12.71 10.77
C GLN A 186 11.96 13.09 9.47
N GLY A 187 10.63 13.29 9.54
CA GLY A 187 9.82 13.73 8.41
C GLY A 187 10.32 15.05 7.83
N ARG A 188 10.51 16.07 8.68
CA ARG A 188 11.06 17.37 8.28
C ARG A 188 12.42 17.24 7.58
N ILE A 189 13.35 16.47 8.13
CA ILE A 189 14.67 16.24 7.52
C ILE A 189 14.55 15.51 6.19
N GLN A 190 13.68 14.49 6.10
CA GLN A 190 13.46 13.75 4.85
C GLN A 190 12.86 14.63 3.76
N ASP A 191 11.93 15.53 4.11
CA ASP A 191 11.33 16.46 3.15
C ASP A 191 12.33 17.53 2.68
N ALA A 192 13.18 18.02 3.58
CA ALA A 192 14.30 18.89 3.21
C ALA A 192 15.30 18.17 2.29
N LEU A 193 15.63 16.91 2.56
CA LEU A 193 16.50 16.09 1.70
C LEU A 193 15.90 15.86 0.30
N LYS A 194 14.57 15.76 0.19
CA LYS A 194 13.86 15.65 -1.10
C LYS A 194 13.94 16.95 -1.92
N SER A 195 14.05 18.10 -1.25
CA SER A 195 14.07 19.43 -1.88
C SER A 195 15.47 19.92 -2.27
N GLY A 196 16.52 19.22 -1.82
CA GLY A 196 17.92 19.51 -2.14
C GLY A 196 18.85 18.90 -1.08
N GLY A 197 19.56 17.82 -1.43
CA GLY A 197 20.40 17.09 -0.47
C GLY A 197 21.73 17.79 -0.19
N SER A 198 21.91 18.34 1.02
CA SER A 198 23.21 18.86 1.49
C SER A 198 23.91 17.88 2.42
N LYS A 199 25.25 17.93 2.49
CA LYS A 199 26.05 17.13 3.43
C LYS A 199 25.64 17.37 4.89
N ALA A 200 25.20 18.59 5.22
CA ALA A 200 24.66 18.94 6.53
C ALA A 200 23.34 18.21 6.83
N LEU A 201 22.41 18.15 5.88
CA LEU A 201 21.14 17.43 6.06
C LEU A 201 21.34 15.92 6.26
N PHE A 202 22.30 15.29 5.56
CA PHE A 202 22.65 13.89 5.81
C PHE A 202 23.25 13.67 7.22
N MET A 203 23.99 14.66 7.74
CA MET A 203 24.50 14.61 9.11
C MET A 203 23.37 14.73 10.13
N LEU A 204 22.42 15.65 9.91
CA LEU A 204 21.22 15.79 10.76
C LEU A 204 20.34 14.54 10.73
N ALA A 205 20.16 13.90 9.57
CA ALA A 205 19.48 12.61 9.47
C ALA A 205 20.18 11.53 10.29
N THR A 206 21.52 11.53 10.31
CA THR A 206 22.29 10.59 11.14
C THR A 206 22.09 10.89 12.63
N LEU A 207 22.19 12.15 13.05
CA LEU A 207 21.98 12.58 14.44
C LEU A 207 20.57 12.30 14.95
N GLN A 208 19.55 12.53 14.12
CA GLN A 208 18.16 12.20 14.43
C GLN A 208 17.98 10.70 14.64
N ASN A 209 18.57 9.87 13.78
CA ASN A 209 18.56 8.42 13.96
C ASN A 209 19.33 7.97 15.21
N GLU A 210 20.45 8.63 15.55
CA GLU A 210 21.15 8.39 16.81
C GLU A 210 20.27 8.69 18.02
N ALA A 211 19.62 9.86 18.05
CA ALA A 211 18.71 10.26 19.11
C ALA A 211 17.54 9.26 19.26
N LEU A 212 16.93 8.84 18.15
CA LEU A 212 15.84 7.86 18.16
C LEU A 212 16.29 6.51 18.72
N LYS A 213 17.48 6.03 18.31
CA LYS A 213 18.04 4.75 18.76
C LYS A 213 18.42 4.76 20.25
N ILE A 214 18.97 5.87 20.76
CA ILE A 214 19.29 6.03 22.19
C ILE A 214 18.01 6.17 23.01
N TYR A 215 17.04 6.97 22.56
CA TYR A 215 15.74 7.10 23.21
C TYR A 215 15.05 5.74 23.34
N HIS A 216 15.07 4.93 22.28
CA HIS A 216 14.50 3.60 22.32
C HIS A 216 15.23 2.66 23.29
N ALA A 217 16.55 2.75 23.43
CA ALA A 217 17.28 1.98 24.44
C ALA A 217 16.85 2.32 25.87
N ILE A 218 16.65 3.62 26.16
CA ILE A 218 16.14 4.09 27.46
C ILE A 218 14.73 3.53 27.69
N GLU A 219 13.86 3.63 26.69
CA GLU A 219 12.49 3.10 26.73
C GLU A 219 12.48 1.60 27.02
N LEU A 220 13.31 0.80 26.32
CA LEU A 220 13.41 -0.64 26.53
C LEU A 220 13.89 -0.99 27.95
N LEU A 221 14.89 -0.27 28.48
CA LEU A 221 15.39 -0.52 29.83
C LEU A 221 14.32 -0.23 30.88
N GLN A 222 13.62 0.88 30.71
CA GLN A 222 12.59 1.35 31.65
C GLN A 222 11.32 0.51 31.61
N THR A 223 10.98 -0.11 30.47
CA THR A 223 9.68 -0.76 30.27
C THR A 223 9.75 -2.28 30.14
N GLN A 224 10.87 -2.83 29.64
CA GLN A 224 11.04 -4.27 29.33
C GLN A 224 12.12 -4.95 30.20
N GLY A 225 13.26 -4.29 30.44
CA GLY A 225 14.35 -4.83 31.27
C GLY A 225 15.70 -4.96 30.57
N THR A 226 16.65 -5.64 31.23
CA THR A 226 18.06 -5.66 30.83
C THR A 226 18.29 -6.55 29.62
N ASN A 227 17.66 -7.73 29.53
CA ASN A 227 17.76 -8.62 28.38
C ASN A 227 17.26 -7.98 27.08
N ALA A 228 16.17 -7.23 27.12
CA ALA A 228 15.64 -6.54 25.93
C ALA A 228 16.66 -5.52 25.39
N VAL A 229 17.31 -4.78 26.28
CA VAL A 229 18.32 -3.78 25.92
C VAL A 229 19.61 -4.44 25.44
N ARG A 230 20.03 -5.56 26.04
CA ARG A 230 21.18 -6.36 25.57
C ARG A 230 20.96 -6.85 24.14
N GLY A 231 19.82 -7.47 23.88
CA GLY A 231 19.46 -7.95 22.53
C GLY A 231 19.41 -6.81 21.52
N TYR A 232 18.88 -5.65 21.91
CA TYR A 232 18.87 -4.44 21.08
C TYR A 232 20.28 -3.96 20.73
N PHE A 233 21.18 -3.83 21.71
CA PHE A 233 22.55 -3.39 21.45
C PHE A 233 23.39 -4.42 20.70
N GLN A 234 23.13 -5.72 20.88
CA GLN A 234 23.77 -6.76 20.08
C GLN A 234 23.38 -6.62 18.60
N ARG A 235 22.10 -6.37 18.30
CA ARG A 235 21.63 -6.08 16.93
C ARG A 235 22.28 -4.82 16.36
N LEU A 236 22.37 -3.74 17.15
CA LEU A 236 23.07 -2.52 16.73
C LEU A 236 24.55 -2.76 16.46
N GLN A 237 25.22 -3.60 17.25
CA GLN A 237 26.61 -3.95 17.05
C GLN A 237 26.82 -4.75 15.75
N ASN A 238 25.93 -5.70 15.46
CA ASN A 238 25.95 -6.46 14.21
C ASN A 238 25.70 -5.54 13.00
N GLU A 239 24.73 -4.63 13.11
CA GLU A 239 24.49 -3.61 12.09
C GLU A 239 25.73 -2.74 11.89
N ALA A 240 26.39 -2.27 12.96
CA ALA A 240 27.59 -1.45 12.89
C ALA A 240 28.78 -2.16 12.23
N LYS A 241 28.92 -3.48 12.41
CA LYS A 241 29.99 -4.29 11.78
C LYS A 241 29.74 -4.56 10.29
N SER A 242 28.50 -4.47 9.82
CA SER A 242 28.15 -4.77 8.42
C SER A 242 28.67 -3.72 7.42
N LYS A 243 29.05 -4.16 6.21
CA LYS A 243 29.58 -3.28 5.14
C LYS A 243 28.59 -2.21 4.67
N GLY A 244 27.28 -2.41 4.87
CA GLY A 244 26.20 -1.45 4.61
C GLY A 244 25.54 -0.86 5.86
N GLY A 245 26.13 -1.05 7.04
CA GLY A 245 25.53 -0.69 8.32
C GLY A 245 25.27 0.81 8.50
N SER A 246 24.20 1.14 9.23
CA SER A 246 23.83 2.53 9.54
C SER A 246 24.99 3.28 10.21
N ARG A 247 25.30 4.47 9.68
CA ARG A 247 26.28 5.40 10.28
C ARG A 247 25.90 5.74 11.72
N ALA A 248 24.61 5.81 12.04
CA ALA A 248 24.13 6.06 13.39
C ALA A 248 24.53 4.91 14.33
N SER A 249 24.36 3.64 13.93
CA SER A 249 24.77 2.49 14.75
C SER A 249 26.27 2.49 15.01
N LYS A 250 27.08 2.76 13.99
CA LYS A 250 28.54 2.86 14.14
C LYS A 250 28.95 3.94 15.16
N ARG A 251 28.32 5.10 15.10
CA ARG A 251 28.59 6.21 16.04
C ARG A 251 28.12 5.92 17.46
N ILE A 252 26.93 5.33 17.63
CA ILE A 252 26.42 4.93 18.95
C ILE A 252 27.35 3.91 19.61
N MET A 253 27.80 2.89 18.87
CA MET A 253 28.66 1.84 19.43
C MET A 253 30.06 2.34 19.80
N ASN A 254 30.50 3.47 19.25
CA ASN A 254 31.77 4.11 19.57
C ASN A 254 31.61 5.31 20.53
N ASP A 255 30.39 5.61 20.99
CA ASP A 255 30.15 6.71 21.92
C ASP A 255 30.66 6.32 23.33
N PRO A 256 31.47 7.17 23.99
CA PRO A 256 32.01 6.86 25.32
C PRO A 256 30.93 6.61 26.39
N LEU A 257 29.86 7.43 26.39
CA LEU A 257 28.77 7.31 27.38
C LEU A 257 27.95 6.04 27.15
N VAL A 258 27.74 5.66 25.88
CA VAL A 258 27.03 4.43 25.54
C VAL A 258 27.88 3.21 25.88
N SER A 259 29.20 3.28 25.64
CA SER A 259 30.14 2.21 25.96
C SER A 259 30.23 1.97 27.47
N GLU A 260 30.25 3.02 28.27
CA GLU A 260 30.15 2.96 29.72
C GLU A 260 28.81 2.36 30.17
N ALA A 261 27.69 2.80 29.58
CA ALA A 261 26.36 2.24 29.84
C ALA A 261 26.29 0.73 29.55
N LEU A 262 26.94 0.27 28.49
CA LEU A 262 27.04 -1.15 28.12
C LEU A 262 27.90 -1.95 29.11
N ALA A 263 28.96 -1.36 29.66
CA ALA A 263 29.77 -2.00 30.70
C ALA A 263 28.93 -2.25 31.96
N TYR A 264 28.18 -1.24 32.43
CA TYR A 264 27.24 -1.40 33.54
C TYR A 264 26.16 -2.45 33.23
N LEU A 265 25.58 -2.44 32.02
CA LEU A 265 24.55 -3.39 31.62
C LEU A 265 25.03 -4.86 31.65
N LYS A 266 26.31 -5.11 31.37
CA LYS A 266 26.92 -6.44 31.46
C LYS A 266 27.08 -6.92 32.90
N MET A 267 27.27 -6.01 33.85
CA MET A 267 27.45 -6.33 35.27
C MET A 267 26.12 -6.56 35.99
N LEU A 268 25.01 -6.05 35.45
CA LEU A 268 23.68 -6.24 36.06
C LEU A 268 23.16 -7.66 35.84
N SER A 269 22.74 -8.32 36.93
CA SER A 269 22.02 -9.60 36.89
C SER A 269 20.51 -9.46 37.11
N ILE A 270 20.04 -8.25 37.43
CA ILE A 270 18.64 -7.97 37.76
C ILE A 270 17.82 -7.73 36.50
N GLU A 271 16.56 -8.16 36.54
CA GLU A 271 15.57 -7.95 35.49
C GLU A 271 14.41 -7.05 35.91
N HIS A 272 13.61 -6.62 34.94
CA HIS A 272 12.44 -5.79 35.22
C HIS A 272 11.40 -6.59 36.05
N PRO A 273 10.89 -6.06 37.19
CA PRO A 273 9.95 -6.77 38.07
C PRO A 273 8.60 -7.13 37.43
N LYS A 274 8.32 -6.62 36.23
CA LYS A 274 7.06 -6.86 35.50
C LYS A 274 6.88 -8.33 35.16
N ILE A 275 7.96 -9.02 34.79
CA ILE A 275 7.90 -10.45 34.48
C ILE A 275 7.42 -11.22 35.71
N GLN A 276 7.98 -10.94 36.89
CA GLN A 276 7.54 -11.55 38.13
C GLN A 276 6.08 -11.24 38.43
N HIS A 277 5.64 -9.99 38.26
CA HIS A 277 4.23 -9.64 38.44
C HIS A 277 3.28 -10.36 37.46
N VAL A 278 3.71 -10.66 36.22
CA VAL A 278 2.93 -11.50 35.31
C VAL A 278 2.83 -12.91 35.88
N ILE A 279 3.95 -13.52 36.29
CA ILE A 279 3.97 -14.86 36.89
C ILE A 279 3.00 -14.92 38.08
N ASP A 280 3.13 -14.01 39.04
CA ASP A 280 2.31 -13.98 40.25
C ASP A 280 0.82 -13.82 39.92
N THR A 281 0.50 -12.94 38.97
CA THR A 281 -0.89 -12.68 38.56
C THR A 281 -1.51 -13.89 37.87
N VAL A 282 -0.75 -14.54 36.98
CA VAL A 282 -1.21 -15.74 36.26
C VAL A 282 -1.37 -16.91 37.23
N GLN A 283 -0.42 -17.14 38.13
CA GLN A 283 -0.50 -18.21 39.11
C GLN A 283 -1.64 -18.00 40.12
N ASP A 284 -1.84 -16.78 40.63
CA ASP A 284 -2.99 -16.43 41.50
C ASP A 284 -4.33 -16.76 40.82
N GLN A 285 -4.45 -16.48 39.52
CA GLN A 285 -5.65 -16.79 38.76
C GLN A 285 -5.89 -18.31 38.67
N PHE A 286 -4.87 -19.09 38.32
CA PHE A 286 -5.00 -20.55 38.22
C PHE A 286 -5.17 -21.25 39.56
N GLN A 287 -4.66 -20.68 40.66
CA GLN A 287 -4.91 -21.19 42.00
C GLN A 287 -6.38 -21.00 42.41
N LYS A 288 -6.98 -19.84 42.06
CA LYS A 288 -8.39 -19.55 42.35
C LYS A 288 -9.35 -20.28 41.42
N LYS A 289 -8.99 -20.41 40.15
CA LYS A 289 -9.81 -21.01 39.09
C LYS A 289 -8.90 -21.79 38.13
N PRO A 290 -8.64 -23.09 38.38
CA PRO A 290 -7.75 -23.93 37.56
C PRO A 290 -8.15 -24.03 36.08
N ASP A 291 -9.45 -23.95 35.79
CA ASP A 291 -9.99 -24.02 34.42
C ASP A 291 -9.97 -22.67 33.68
N SER A 292 -9.33 -21.64 34.27
CA SER A 292 -9.26 -20.31 33.66
C SER A 292 -8.54 -20.34 32.32
N ARG A 293 -8.90 -19.38 31.46
CA ARG A 293 -8.11 -19.03 30.27
C ARG A 293 -7.53 -17.64 30.43
N VAL A 294 -6.25 -17.49 30.16
CA VAL A 294 -5.51 -16.23 30.36
C VAL A 294 -4.86 -15.78 29.05
N ILE A 295 -4.88 -14.47 28.79
CA ILE A 295 -4.09 -13.88 27.71
C ILE A 295 -3.15 -12.84 28.30
N VAL A 296 -1.89 -12.86 27.90
CA VAL A 296 -0.89 -11.85 28.21
C VAL A 296 -0.55 -11.08 26.94
N PHE A 297 -0.79 -9.77 26.92
CA PHE A 297 -0.45 -8.89 25.81
C PHE A 297 0.85 -8.12 26.05
N THR A 298 1.66 -8.01 25.01
CA THR A 298 2.86 -7.15 24.95
C THR A 298 3.07 -6.57 23.56
N HIS A 299 3.75 -5.45 23.44
CA HIS A 299 4.15 -4.84 22.17
C HIS A 299 5.31 -5.57 21.47
N TYR A 300 6.16 -6.25 22.24
CA TYR A 300 7.44 -6.75 21.74
C TYR A 300 7.48 -8.29 21.70
N ARG A 301 8.00 -8.85 20.61
CA ARG A 301 8.19 -10.31 20.46
C ARG A 301 9.22 -10.86 21.44
N ASP A 302 10.32 -10.13 21.63
CA ASP A 302 11.36 -10.46 22.60
C ASP A 302 10.75 -10.59 24.02
N THR A 303 9.86 -9.68 24.40
CA THR A 303 9.12 -9.74 25.67
C THR A 303 8.14 -10.91 25.72
N ALA A 304 7.45 -11.22 24.62
CA ALA A 304 6.57 -12.37 24.55
C ALA A 304 7.33 -13.69 24.78
N LEU A 305 8.55 -13.81 24.23
CA LEU A 305 9.47 -14.94 24.49
C LEU A 305 9.84 -15.02 25.97
N GLN A 306 10.28 -13.92 26.56
CA GLN A 306 10.66 -13.88 27.98
C GLN A 306 9.49 -14.25 28.91
N VAL A 307 8.28 -13.78 28.61
CA VAL A 307 7.08 -14.12 29.38
C VAL A 307 6.76 -15.61 29.24
N GLU A 308 6.84 -16.18 28.03
CA GLU A 308 6.61 -17.62 27.81
C GLU A 308 7.65 -18.46 28.57
N GLU A 309 8.94 -18.11 28.47
CA GLU A 309 10.01 -18.81 29.18
C GLU A 309 9.84 -18.72 30.70
N ALA A 310 9.44 -17.56 31.22
CA ALA A 310 9.22 -17.34 32.64
C ALA A 310 7.99 -18.10 33.19
N LEU A 311 6.98 -18.33 32.34
CA LEU A 311 5.79 -19.13 32.68
C LEU A 311 5.99 -20.63 32.46
N LYS A 312 6.99 -21.02 31.67
CA LYS A 312 7.31 -22.43 31.40
C LYS A 312 7.68 -23.15 32.70
N GLY A 313 7.05 -24.30 32.95
CA GLY A 313 7.29 -25.11 34.15
C GLY A 313 6.58 -24.60 35.41
N LYS A 314 5.80 -23.51 35.35
CA LYS A 314 4.95 -23.09 36.47
C LYS A 314 3.75 -24.03 36.61
N LYS A 315 3.42 -24.38 37.85
CA LYS A 315 2.30 -25.29 38.18
C LYS A 315 0.99 -24.75 37.58
N LEU A 316 0.23 -25.62 36.89
CA LEU A 316 -1.05 -25.33 36.25
C LEU A 316 -1.01 -24.38 35.03
N VAL A 317 0.18 -23.94 34.57
CA VAL A 317 0.29 -23.03 33.42
C VAL A 317 0.77 -23.78 32.18
N LYS A 318 -0.02 -23.71 31.11
CA LYS A 318 0.32 -24.21 29.77
C LYS A 318 0.30 -23.02 28.80
N SER A 319 1.47 -22.40 28.66
CA SER A 319 1.66 -21.19 27.86
C SER A 319 2.04 -21.48 26.41
N VAL A 320 1.60 -20.62 25.48
CA VAL A 320 2.04 -20.61 24.08
C VAL A 320 2.09 -19.18 23.53
N ARG A 321 3.09 -18.88 22.70
CA ARG A 321 3.19 -17.59 22.00
C ARG A 321 2.28 -17.47 20.79
N PHE A 322 1.78 -16.26 20.58
CA PHE A 322 0.93 -15.86 19.46
C PHE A 322 1.44 -14.55 18.84
N ILE A 323 2.27 -14.68 17.81
CA ILE A 323 2.92 -13.58 17.10
C ILE A 323 2.46 -13.50 15.64
N GLY A 324 2.71 -12.36 14.99
CA GLY A 324 2.30 -12.14 13.59
C GLY A 324 3.15 -12.85 12.55
N GLN A 325 2.70 -12.80 11.30
CA GLN A 325 3.26 -13.55 10.15
C GLN A 325 4.61 -13.04 9.66
N ALA A 326 4.88 -11.73 9.79
CA ALA A 326 6.12 -11.16 9.29
C ALA A 326 7.35 -11.75 10.01
N ALA A 327 8.37 -12.15 9.26
CA ALA A 327 9.67 -12.47 9.82
C ALA A 327 10.36 -11.19 10.33
N ARG A 328 11.03 -11.26 11.49
CA ARG A 328 11.86 -10.16 12.00
C ARG A 328 13.21 -10.71 12.44
N GLY A 329 14.24 -10.43 11.65
CA GLY A 329 15.58 -10.98 11.89
C GLY A 329 15.61 -12.49 11.69
N GLU A 330 16.10 -13.21 12.70
CA GLU A 330 16.23 -14.68 12.69
C GLU A 330 14.92 -15.40 13.10
N GLU A 331 13.95 -14.68 13.66
CA GLU A 331 12.69 -15.27 14.13
C GLU A 331 11.62 -15.26 13.04
N LYS A 332 11.18 -16.45 12.62
CA LYS A 332 10.04 -16.62 11.71
C LYS A 332 8.74 -16.26 12.43
N GLY A 333 7.89 -15.49 11.76
CA GLY A 333 6.52 -15.27 12.21
C GLY A 333 5.67 -16.53 12.06
N LEU A 334 4.51 -16.56 12.72
CA LEU A 334 3.56 -17.67 12.59
C LEU A 334 2.74 -17.51 11.32
N SER A 335 2.64 -18.56 10.50
CA SER A 335 1.73 -18.62 9.35
C SER A 335 0.26 -18.57 9.80
N GLN A 336 -0.65 -18.23 8.88
CA GLN A 336 -2.09 -18.23 9.17
C GLN A 336 -2.58 -19.61 9.65
N LYS A 337 -2.03 -20.70 9.10
CA LYS A 337 -2.38 -22.07 9.50
C LYS A 337 -1.95 -22.36 10.95
N GLU A 338 -0.72 -21.99 11.31
CA GLU A 338 -0.20 -22.15 12.68
C GLU A 338 -0.99 -21.28 13.68
N GLN A 339 -1.33 -20.04 13.30
CA GLN A 339 -2.17 -19.18 14.13
C GLN A 339 -3.55 -19.80 14.38
N ALA A 340 -4.20 -20.33 13.33
CA ALA A 340 -5.50 -20.99 13.46
C ALA A 340 -5.43 -22.25 14.34
N GLU A 341 -4.36 -23.04 14.21
CA GLU A 341 -4.13 -24.23 15.03
C GLU A 341 -3.93 -23.88 16.51
N ILE A 342 -3.10 -22.87 16.82
CA ILE A 342 -2.88 -22.41 18.20
C ILE A 342 -4.20 -21.95 18.83
N LEU A 343 -5.03 -21.19 18.10
CA LEU A 343 -6.34 -20.76 18.59
C LEU A 343 -7.32 -21.91 18.78
N LYS A 344 -7.26 -22.95 17.93
CA LYS A 344 -8.05 -24.17 18.12
C LYS A 344 -7.61 -24.89 19.40
N ARG A 345 -6.31 -25.15 19.57
CA ARG A 345 -5.74 -25.81 20.76
C ARG A 345 -5.98 -25.03 22.05
N PHE A 346 -6.00 -23.71 21.99
CA PHE A 346 -6.38 -22.85 23.11
C PHE A 346 -7.87 -22.98 23.45
N ARG A 347 -8.76 -23.03 22.45
CA ARG A 347 -10.21 -23.27 22.66
C ARG A 347 -10.50 -24.65 23.23
N GLU A 348 -9.71 -25.66 22.87
CA GLU A 348 -9.80 -27.03 23.37
C GLU A 348 -9.16 -27.21 24.76
N GLY A 349 -8.49 -26.19 25.31
CA GLY A 349 -7.86 -26.25 26.63
C GLY A 349 -6.50 -26.95 26.67
N VAL A 350 -5.90 -27.26 25.51
CA VAL A 350 -4.53 -27.78 25.43
C VAL A 350 -3.54 -26.74 25.96
N PHE A 351 -3.76 -25.49 25.59
CA PHE A 351 -3.10 -24.33 26.19
C PHE A 351 -4.14 -23.53 26.98
N ASN A 352 -3.76 -23.03 28.16
CA ASN A 352 -4.62 -22.19 28.99
C ASN A 352 -4.09 -20.76 29.13
N THR A 353 -2.87 -20.49 28.65
CA THR A 353 -2.28 -19.14 28.65
C THR A 353 -1.73 -18.78 27.27
N LEU A 354 -2.22 -17.69 26.68
CA LEU A 354 -1.76 -17.20 25.37
C LEU A 354 -0.92 -15.94 25.56
N ILE A 355 0.30 -15.89 25.01
CA ILE A 355 1.15 -14.68 25.03
C ILE A 355 1.12 -14.03 23.65
N ALA A 356 0.36 -12.94 23.51
CA ALA A 356 0.09 -12.31 22.23
C ALA A 356 0.85 -10.98 22.05
N THR A 357 1.33 -10.75 20.82
CA THR A 357 1.75 -9.41 20.37
C THR A 357 0.59 -8.66 19.73
N SER A 358 0.74 -7.34 19.46
CA SER A 358 -0.28 -6.42 18.90
C SER A 358 -0.72 -6.73 17.45
N VAL A 359 -0.77 -8.01 17.09
CA VAL A 359 -1.31 -8.55 15.84
C VAL A 359 -2.78 -8.94 16.00
N ALA A 360 -3.30 -8.87 17.24
CA ALA A 360 -4.72 -9.06 17.55
C ALA A 360 -5.63 -7.93 16.99
N GLU A 361 -5.06 -6.92 16.33
CA GLU A 361 -5.78 -5.83 15.65
C GLU A 361 -6.44 -6.27 14.33
N GLU A 362 -5.96 -7.33 13.67
CA GLU A 362 -6.55 -7.86 12.43
C GLU A 362 -7.49 -9.03 12.71
N GLY A 363 -8.77 -8.77 12.99
CA GLY A 363 -9.88 -9.71 12.76
C GLY A 363 -9.86 -11.08 13.47
N ILE A 364 -8.86 -11.36 14.32
CA ILE A 364 -8.76 -12.63 15.02
C ILE A 364 -9.75 -12.60 16.18
N ASP A 365 -10.70 -13.52 16.13
CA ASP A 365 -11.64 -13.77 17.21
C ASP A 365 -10.84 -14.31 18.40
N ILE A 366 -10.75 -13.49 19.45
CA ILE A 366 -10.01 -13.85 20.67
C ILE A 366 -10.98 -14.71 21.47
N PRO A 367 -10.64 -15.97 21.76
CA PRO A 367 -11.53 -16.86 22.50
C PRO A 367 -11.93 -16.28 23.86
N SER A 368 -13.11 -16.64 24.37
CA SER A 368 -13.51 -16.32 25.76
C SER A 368 -12.38 -16.67 26.73
N THR A 369 -11.92 -15.67 27.49
CA THR A 369 -10.87 -15.81 28.50
C THR A 369 -11.32 -15.22 29.80
N ASP A 370 -10.87 -15.72 30.95
CA ASP A 370 -11.27 -15.22 32.27
C ASP A 370 -10.44 -14.02 32.73
N MET A 371 -9.19 -13.96 32.28
CA MET A 371 -8.27 -12.89 32.63
C MET A 371 -7.42 -12.43 31.45
N VAL A 372 -7.21 -11.12 31.38
CA VAL A 372 -6.24 -10.53 30.47
C VAL A 372 -5.21 -9.73 31.25
N VAL A 373 -3.93 -9.94 30.94
CA VAL A 373 -2.81 -9.21 31.52
C VAL A 373 -2.12 -8.41 30.43
N PHE A 374 -2.01 -7.10 30.62
CA PHE A 374 -1.22 -6.22 29.77
C PHE A 374 0.14 -6.00 30.44
N TYR A 375 1.22 -6.47 29.80
CA TYR A 375 2.60 -6.24 30.26
C TYR A 375 2.98 -4.75 30.30
N GLU A 376 2.33 -3.97 29.45
CA GLU A 376 2.45 -2.53 29.35
C GLU A 376 1.11 -1.95 28.85
N PRO A 377 0.82 -0.65 29.06
CA PRO A 377 -0.43 -0.07 28.61
C PRO A 377 -0.49 0.00 27.08
N ILE A 378 -1.28 -0.89 26.46
CA ILE A 378 -1.51 -0.92 25.00
C ILE A 378 -2.88 -0.29 24.69
N PRO A 379 -2.96 1.00 24.31
CA PRO A 379 -4.24 1.69 24.26
C PRO A 379 -5.23 1.13 23.22
N SER A 380 -4.73 0.61 22.09
CA SER A 380 -5.54 -0.02 21.05
C SER A 380 -6.20 -1.30 21.55
N GLU A 381 -5.41 -2.23 22.09
CA GLU A 381 -5.88 -3.53 22.59
C GLU A 381 -6.78 -3.39 23.82
N ILE A 382 -6.45 -2.49 24.75
CA ILE A 382 -7.32 -2.18 25.89
C ILE A 382 -8.70 -1.73 25.38
N ARG A 383 -8.75 -0.89 24.35
CA ARG A 383 -10.03 -0.48 23.73
C ARG A 383 -10.73 -1.62 23.04
N THR A 384 -10.02 -2.49 22.32
CA THR A 384 -10.61 -3.65 21.65
C THR A 384 -11.29 -4.56 22.67
N ILE A 385 -10.62 -4.87 23.78
CA ILE A 385 -11.21 -5.66 24.87
C ILE A 385 -12.39 -4.93 25.50
N GLN A 386 -12.27 -3.61 25.72
CA GLN A 386 -13.36 -2.81 26.25
C GLN A 386 -14.56 -2.71 25.30
N ARG A 387 -14.36 -2.80 23.98
CA ARG A 387 -15.42 -2.84 22.96
C ARG A 387 -16.06 -4.22 22.92
N ARG A 388 -15.27 -5.30 22.89
CA ARG A 388 -15.75 -6.69 22.88
C ARG A 388 -16.48 -7.08 24.17
N GLY A 389 -16.05 -6.54 25.31
CA GLY A 389 -16.77 -6.64 26.59
C GLY A 389 -18.16 -6.00 26.58
N ARG A 390 -18.53 -5.22 25.54
CA ARG A 390 -19.87 -4.65 25.33
C ARG A 390 -20.76 -5.48 24.41
N THR A 391 -20.19 -6.42 23.63
CA THR A 391 -20.92 -7.13 22.57
C THR A 391 -20.92 -8.67 22.71
N ALA A 392 -20.31 -9.25 23.75
CA ALA A 392 -20.30 -10.71 23.93
C ALA A 392 -20.48 -11.17 25.39
N ARG A 393 -21.23 -12.27 25.56
CA ARG A 393 -21.31 -13.08 26.80
C ARG A 393 -20.02 -13.89 27.07
N GLN A 394 -19.01 -13.77 26.21
CA GLN A 394 -17.69 -14.40 26.33
C GLN A 394 -16.71 -13.39 26.96
N ARG A 395 -16.53 -13.44 28.28
CA ARG A 395 -15.95 -12.33 29.07
C ARG A 395 -14.61 -12.68 29.71
N ALA A 396 -13.66 -11.75 29.60
CA ALA A 396 -12.61 -11.54 30.61
C ALA A 396 -13.24 -10.90 31.85
N GLY A 397 -13.30 -11.67 32.94
CA GLY A 397 -13.80 -11.19 34.23
C GLY A 397 -12.84 -10.21 34.90
N ARG A 398 -11.54 -10.28 34.59
CA ARG A 398 -10.50 -9.46 35.20
C ARG A 398 -9.46 -9.00 34.18
N VAL A 399 -9.15 -7.71 34.15
CA VAL A 399 -8.10 -7.13 33.31
C VAL A 399 -7.03 -6.50 34.21
N VAL A 400 -5.79 -6.97 34.11
CA VAL A 400 -4.66 -6.43 34.87
C VAL A 400 -3.73 -5.68 33.93
N ILE A 401 -3.39 -4.44 34.23
CA ILE A 401 -2.50 -3.62 33.40
C ILE A 401 -1.30 -3.20 34.23
N LEU A 402 -0.11 -3.61 33.79
CA LEU A 402 1.16 -3.26 34.43
C LEU A 402 1.66 -1.91 33.90
N ILE A 403 2.12 -1.04 34.79
CA ILE A 403 2.67 0.29 34.47
C ILE A 403 4.02 0.44 35.19
N ALA A 404 5.10 0.66 34.45
CA ALA A 404 6.34 1.13 35.06
C ALA A 404 6.23 2.63 35.41
N LYS A 405 6.41 2.99 36.69
CA LYS A 405 6.29 4.38 37.19
C LYS A 405 7.39 5.27 36.64
N ASN A 406 7.07 6.53 36.36
CA ASN A 406 8.01 7.53 35.82
C ASN A 406 8.62 7.12 34.46
N THR A 407 7.87 6.36 33.66
CA THR A 407 8.28 5.89 32.33
C THR A 407 7.24 6.27 31.27
N PRO A 408 7.52 6.04 29.97
CA PRO A 408 6.55 6.23 28.90
C PRO A 408 5.20 5.50 29.12
N ASP A 409 5.17 4.40 29.89
CA ASP A 409 3.93 3.68 30.24
C ASP A 409 2.85 4.61 30.84
N GLU A 410 3.24 5.52 31.74
CA GLU A 410 2.31 6.47 32.35
C GLU A 410 1.76 7.45 31.32
N GLY A 411 2.56 7.83 30.33
CA GLY A 411 2.11 8.66 29.21
C GLY A 411 1.01 7.96 28.40
N TYR A 412 1.17 6.67 28.10
CA TYR A 412 0.16 5.88 27.41
C TYR A 412 -1.11 5.68 28.26
N TYR A 413 -0.96 5.46 29.57
CA TYR A 413 -2.07 5.43 30.54
C TYR A 413 -2.91 6.71 30.49
N TRP A 414 -2.27 7.87 30.69
CA TRP A 414 -2.96 9.16 30.69
C TRP A 414 -3.55 9.52 29.33
N SER A 415 -2.87 9.15 28.23
CA SER A 415 -3.37 9.33 26.87
C SER A 415 -4.64 8.51 26.63
N SER A 416 -4.68 7.26 27.10
CA SER A 416 -5.87 6.40 26.98
C SER A 416 -7.06 6.99 27.73
N LEU A 417 -6.87 7.37 29.00
CA LEU A 417 -7.92 7.97 29.84
C LEU A 417 -8.40 9.33 29.31
N LYS A 418 -7.47 10.20 28.87
CA LYS A 418 -7.82 11.50 28.30
C LYS A 418 -8.61 11.33 27.00
N LYS A 419 -8.22 10.40 26.12
CA LYS A 419 -8.95 10.15 24.87
C LYS A 419 -10.34 9.55 25.11
N GLU A 420 -10.52 8.68 26.12
CA GLU A 420 -11.87 8.17 26.48
C GLU A 420 -12.78 9.29 27.01
N LYS A 421 -12.28 10.11 27.93
CA LYS A 421 -13.02 11.27 28.46
C LYS A 421 -13.32 12.32 27.38
N ARG A 422 -12.35 12.54 26.47
CA ARG A 422 -12.48 13.45 25.32
C ARG A 422 -13.51 12.94 24.32
N MET A 423 -13.49 11.65 23.98
CA MET A 423 -14.45 11.01 23.08
C MET A 423 -15.89 11.23 23.55
N ARG A 424 -16.18 11.11 24.86
CA ARG A 424 -17.54 11.37 25.38
C ARG A 424 -18.01 12.80 25.09
N ARG A 425 -17.19 13.79 25.45
CA ARG A 425 -17.51 15.21 25.24
C ARG A 425 -17.60 15.56 23.75
N GLU A 426 -16.70 14.99 22.95
CA GLU A 426 -16.70 15.17 21.51
C GLU A 426 -17.91 14.52 20.86
N LEU A 427 -18.33 13.32 21.26
CA LEU A 427 -19.50 12.63 20.70
C LEU A 427 -20.81 13.35 21.03
N GLU A 428 -20.96 13.89 22.24
CA GLU A 428 -22.13 14.71 22.60
C GLU A 428 -22.14 16.04 21.81
N TYR A 429 -20.98 16.69 21.65
CA TYR A 429 -20.83 17.87 20.80
C TYR A 429 -21.10 17.54 19.32
N LEU A 430 -20.51 16.46 18.81
CA LEU A 430 -20.70 15.92 17.46
C LEU A 430 -22.17 15.65 17.19
N ARG A 431 -22.89 15.01 18.12
CA ARG A 431 -24.33 14.74 17.99
C ARG A 431 -25.10 16.03 17.71
N ASN A 432 -24.79 17.10 18.45
CA ASN A 432 -25.48 18.38 18.32
C ASN A 432 -25.04 19.15 17.07
N GLU A 433 -23.74 19.12 16.74
CA GLU A 433 -23.18 19.81 15.57
C GLU A 433 -23.60 19.16 14.25
N ILE A 434 -23.60 17.82 14.21
CA ILE A 434 -24.05 17.04 13.05
C ILE A 434 -25.55 17.23 12.86
N LYS A 435 -26.37 17.10 13.90
CA LYS A 435 -27.81 17.38 13.79
C LYS A 435 -28.09 18.80 13.31
N LYS A 436 -27.33 19.80 13.77
CA LYS A 436 -27.44 21.17 13.26
C LYS A 436 -27.06 21.25 11.78
N ARG A 437 -25.93 20.70 11.35
CA ARG A 437 -25.46 20.78 9.96
C ARG A 437 -26.30 19.96 8.98
N ILE A 438 -26.82 18.81 9.40
CA ILE A 438 -27.75 18.00 8.63
C ILE A 438 -29.10 18.72 8.50
N ASN A 439 -29.66 19.24 9.60
CA ASN A 439 -30.94 19.97 9.56
C ASN A 439 -30.85 21.34 8.86
N GLN A 440 -29.67 21.97 8.83
CA GLN A 440 -29.42 23.22 8.08
C GLN A 440 -29.22 22.99 6.57
N GLY A 441 -29.38 21.75 6.07
CA GLY A 441 -29.21 21.48 4.64
C GLY A 441 -27.76 21.64 4.16
N CYS A 442 -26.74 21.55 5.03
CA CYS A 442 -25.34 21.56 4.58
C CYS A 442 -24.90 20.23 3.93
N VAL A 443 -25.83 19.29 3.74
CA VAL A 443 -25.68 18.13 2.85
C VAL A 443 -26.46 18.33 1.54
N SER A 444 -27.08 19.49 1.33
CA SER A 444 -27.48 19.93 -0.01
C SER A 444 -26.20 20.30 -0.78
N PRO A 445 -26.03 19.85 -2.03
CA PRO A 445 -24.98 20.39 -2.87
C PRO A 445 -25.22 21.89 -2.96
N GLN A 446 -24.29 22.70 -2.44
CA GLN A 446 -24.29 24.12 -2.79
C GLN A 446 -24.28 24.18 -4.32
N PRO A 447 -25.22 24.89 -4.96
CA PRO A 447 -25.02 25.28 -6.35
C PRO A 447 -23.73 26.09 -6.32
N THR A 448 -22.70 25.52 -6.94
CA THR A 448 -21.42 26.20 -7.12
C THR A 448 -21.76 27.54 -7.76
N MET A 449 -21.19 28.63 -7.24
CA MET A 449 -21.22 29.99 -7.81
C MET A 449 -21.49 29.91 -9.31
N GLN A 450 -22.55 30.59 -9.79
CA GLN A 450 -22.90 30.73 -11.20
C GLN A 450 -21.65 30.61 -12.06
N ARG A 451 -21.43 29.40 -12.54
CA ARG A 451 -20.30 29.08 -13.39
C ARG A 451 -20.62 29.86 -14.64
N GLN A 452 -19.88 30.93 -14.88
CA GLN A 452 -19.93 31.64 -16.15
C GLN A 452 -19.72 30.57 -17.22
N MET A 453 -20.82 30.19 -17.90
CA MET A 453 -20.82 29.06 -18.82
C MET A 453 -19.77 29.36 -19.87
N ARG A 454 -18.73 28.52 -19.94
CA ARG A 454 -17.78 28.61 -21.04
C ARG A 454 -18.40 27.87 -22.21
N LEU A 455 -18.09 28.29 -23.43
CA LEU A 455 -18.61 27.73 -24.69
C LEU A 455 -18.50 26.18 -24.80
N VAL A 456 -17.63 25.57 -23.99
CA VAL A 456 -17.45 24.11 -23.87
C VAL A 456 -18.59 23.39 -23.13
N ASP A 457 -19.35 24.08 -22.28
CA ASP A 457 -20.47 23.50 -21.53
C ASP A 457 -21.70 23.29 -22.44
N PHE A 458 -21.80 24.01 -23.57
CA PHE A 458 -22.84 23.80 -24.60
C PHE A 458 -22.61 22.55 -25.45
N GLN A 459 -21.41 21.97 -25.45
CA GLN A 459 -21.11 20.77 -26.27
C GLN A 459 -21.39 19.45 -25.53
N ASN A 460 -21.63 19.47 -24.21
CA ASN A 460 -21.77 18.27 -23.39
C ASN A 460 -23.22 17.80 -23.18
N GLU A 461 -24.24 18.49 -23.70
CA GLU A 461 -25.65 18.10 -23.57
C GLU A 461 -26.18 17.19 -24.70
N ARG A 462 -25.31 16.67 -25.57
CA ARG A 462 -25.69 15.60 -26.52
C ARG A 462 -25.41 14.21 -25.94
N ARG A 463 -26.42 13.70 -25.22
CA ARG A 463 -26.86 12.29 -25.09
C ARG A 463 -25.80 11.17 -25.08
N LEU A 464 -25.54 10.64 -23.89
CA LEU A 464 -25.74 9.26 -23.39
C LEU A 464 -25.72 7.98 -24.27
N ASP A 465 -25.51 7.98 -25.60
CA ASP A 465 -25.71 6.76 -26.42
C ASP A 465 -24.47 6.14 -27.12
N GLU A 466 -23.24 6.55 -26.80
CA GLU A 466 -22.04 5.85 -27.30
C GLU A 466 -21.12 5.45 -26.14
N SER A 467 -21.39 4.31 -25.51
CA SER A 467 -20.49 3.73 -24.51
C SER A 467 -19.22 3.22 -25.21
N PHE A 468 -18.13 3.99 -25.12
CA PHE A 468 -16.82 3.56 -25.60
C PHE A 468 -16.14 2.65 -24.56
N SER A 469 -15.33 1.72 -25.04
CA SER A 469 -14.69 0.68 -24.22
C SER A 469 -13.17 0.74 -24.28
N VAL A 470 -12.51 0.35 -23.19
CA VAL A 470 -11.05 0.24 -23.11
C VAL A 470 -10.70 -1.18 -22.70
N ILE A 471 -9.84 -1.85 -23.48
CA ILE A 471 -9.30 -3.16 -23.10
C ILE A 471 -8.06 -2.92 -22.22
N VAL A 472 -7.95 -3.65 -21.12
CA VAL A 472 -6.88 -3.47 -20.12
C VAL A 472 -6.19 -4.79 -19.82
N ASP A 473 -4.85 -4.77 -19.80
CA ASP A 473 -4.05 -5.92 -19.41
C ASP A 473 -4.39 -6.38 -17.99
N HIS A 474 -4.47 -7.68 -17.76
CA HIS A 474 -4.76 -8.25 -16.44
C HIS A 474 -3.82 -7.75 -15.32
N ARG A 475 -2.56 -7.42 -15.65
CA ARG A 475 -1.58 -6.88 -14.70
C ARG A 475 -1.95 -5.46 -14.25
N GLU A 476 -2.57 -4.68 -15.12
CA GLU A 476 -2.93 -3.28 -14.86
C GLU A 476 -4.40 -3.12 -14.42
N TYR A 477 -5.16 -4.23 -14.41
CA TYR A 477 -6.59 -4.23 -14.07
C TYR A 477 -6.91 -3.69 -12.67
N ARG A 478 -5.99 -3.87 -11.72
CA ARG A 478 -6.13 -3.38 -10.33
C ARG A 478 -5.56 -1.97 -10.12
N SER A 479 -5.18 -1.28 -11.18
CA SER A 479 -4.61 0.06 -11.09
C SER A 479 -5.66 1.10 -10.73
N GLN A 480 -5.20 2.20 -10.10
CA GLN A 480 -6.06 3.35 -9.83
C GLN A 480 -6.64 3.95 -11.12
N VAL A 481 -5.93 3.85 -12.24
CA VAL A 481 -6.41 4.33 -13.54
C VAL A 481 -7.69 3.62 -13.96
N VAL A 482 -7.76 2.28 -13.80
CA VAL A 482 -8.96 1.49 -14.13
C VAL A 482 -10.14 1.90 -13.28
N ARG A 483 -9.94 2.05 -11.97
CA ARG A 483 -10.99 2.55 -11.06
C ARG A 483 -11.53 3.90 -11.52
N ARG A 484 -10.65 4.85 -11.87
CA ARG A 484 -11.03 6.19 -12.36
C ARG A 484 -11.72 6.15 -13.73
N LEU A 485 -11.38 5.21 -14.61
CA LEU A 485 -12.07 4.99 -15.88
C LEU A 485 -13.51 4.51 -15.63
N THR A 486 -13.70 3.55 -14.73
CA THR A 486 -15.02 3.04 -14.35
C THR A 486 -15.87 4.10 -13.66
N GLU A 487 -15.31 4.91 -12.75
CA GLU A 487 -15.99 6.04 -12.10
C GLU A 487 -16.59 7.03 -13.11
N ARG A 488 -15.96 7.14 -14.30
CA ARG A 488 -16.37 7.98 -15.43
C ARG A 488 -17.32 7.29 -16.43
N GLY A 489 -17.74 6.07 -16.16
CA GLY A 489 -18.66 5.32 -17.02
C GLY A 489 -18.01 4.65 -18.23
N VAL A 490 -16.67 4.61 -18.34
CA VAL A 490 -15.98 3.90 -19.42
C VAL A 490 -16.12 2.39 -19.23
N TYR A 491 -16.45 1.65 -20.29
CA TYR A 491 -16.54 0.19 -20.20
C TYR A 491 -15.15 -0.44 -20.26
N VAL A 492 -14.68 -1.00 -19.15
CA VAL A 492 -13.35 -1.62 -19.06
C VAL A 492 -13.45 -3.13 -19.27
N LYS A 493 -12.73 -3.65 -20.26
CA LYS A 493 -12.65 -5.08 -20.58
C LYS A 493 -11.29 -5.65 -20.16
N PRO A 494 -11.22 -6.53 -19.13
CA PRO A 494 -9.98 -7.21 -18.79
C PRO A 494 -9.63 -8.24 -19.88
N GLN A 495 -8.40 -8.19 -20.40
CA GLN A 495 -7.86 -9.19 -21.31
C GLN A 495 -6.35 -9.33 -21.10
N GLN A 496 -5.78 -10.53 -21.24
CA GLN A 496 -4.32 -10.69 -21.26
C GLN A 496 -3.77 -10.11 -22.57
N LEU A 497 -2.95 -9.07 -22.50
CA LEU A 497 -2.36 -8.45 -23.68
C LEU A 497 -0.92 -8.95 -23.90
N PRO A 498 -0.52 -9.25 -25.14
CA PRO A 498 0.85 -9.63 -25.43
C PRO A 498 1.83 -8.46 -25.27
N VAL A 499 1.37 -7.23 -25.55
CA VAL A 499 2.15 -5.98 -25.53
C VAL A 499 1.22 -4.81 -25.13
N GLY A 500 1.71 -3.87 -24.33
CA GLY A 500 0.95 -2.70 -23.87
C GLY A 500 0.04 -2.98 -22.67
N ASP A 501 -0.42 -1.90 -22.02
CA ASP A 501 -1.27 -1.96 -20.82
C ASP A 501 -2.74 -1.67 -21.13
N TYR A 502 -3.00 -0.81 -22.13
CA TYR A 502 -4.34 -0.44 -22.56
C TYR A 502 -4.46 -0.49 -24.08
N VAL A 503 -5.62 -0.90 -24.59
CA VAL A 503 -5.97 -0.81 -26.02
C VAL A 503 -7.26 0.00 -26.15
N LEU A 504 -7.18 1.08 -26.92
CA LEU A 504 -8.28 2.04 -27.10
C LEU A 504 -9.04 1.81 -28.41
N SER A 505 -8.41 1.18 -29.40
CA SER A 505 -9.02 0.76 -30.66
C SER A 505 -8.13 -0.32 -31.31
N SER A 506 -8.56 -0.89 -32.44
CA SER A 506 -7.76 -1.88 -33.19
C SER A 506 -6.39 -1.38 -33.63
N ARG A 507 -6.18 -0.06 -33.64
CA ARG A 507 -4.91 0.57 -34.03
C ARG A 507 -4.18 1.28 -32.90
N VAL A 508 -4.84 1.64 -31.80
CA VAL A 508 -4.24 2.42 -30.70
C VAL A 508 -3.96 1.52 -29.49
N GLY A 509 -2.67 1.31 -29.21
CA GLY A 509 -2.19 0.66 -28.00
C GLY A 509 -1.39 1.63 -27.13
N VAL A 510 -1.57 1.55 -25.82
CA VAL A 510 -0.95 2.45 -24.85
C VAL A 510 -0.13 1.63 -23.85
N GLU A 511 1.13 2.00 -23.69
CA GLU A 511 1.97 1.57 -22.56
C GLU A 511 1.95 2.68 -21.51
N ARG A 512 1.68 2.34 -20.25
CA ARG A 512 1.74 3.25 -19.12
C ARG A 512 2.95 2.91 -18.26
N LYS A 513 3.80 3.90 -17.99
CA LYS A 513 4.89 3.76 -17.01
C LYS A 513 4.79 4.85 -15.96
N ASN A 514 4.91 4.48 -14.69
CA ASN A 514 5.16 5.49 -13.67
C ASN A 514 6.58 6.06 -13.85
N VAL A 515 6.84 7.26 -13.32
CA VAL A 515 8.16 7.91 -13.43
C VAL A 515 9.31 7.02 -12.92
N ASP A 516 9.12 6.32 -11.79
CA ASP A 516 10.20 5.53 -11.17
C ASP A 516 10.57 4.28 -12.00
N ASP A 517 9.58 3.67 -12.64
CA ASP A 517 9.69 2.52 -13.54
C ASP A 517 10.21 2.95 -14.91
N PHE A 518 9.78 4.12 -15.41
CA PHE A 518 10.35 4.73 -16.60
C PHE A 518 11.85 4.93 -16.43
N LEU A 519 12.27 5.64 -15.37
CA LEU A 519 13.68 5.87 -15.07
C LEU A 519 14.45 4.57 -14.80
N GLY A 520 13.82 3.57 -14.16
CA GLY A 520 14.45 2.26 -13.93
C GLY A 520 14.63 1.44 -15.22
N SER A 521 13.65 1.52 -16.13
CA SER A 521 13.69 0.85 -17.43
C SER A 521 14.69 1.49 -18.39
N LEU A 522 14.92 2.80 -18.25
CA LEU A 522 15.98 3.53 -18.94
C LEU A 522 17.37 3.04 -18.49
N VAL A 523 17.64 3.01 -17.18
CA VAL A 523 18.93 2.55 -16.63
C VAL A 523 19.21 1.09 -16.97
N SER A 524 18.19 0.23 -16.97
CA SER A 524 18.34 -1.19 -17.29
C SER A 524 18.33 -1.50 -18.79
N GLY A 525 18.15 -0.51 -19.67
CA GLY A 525 18.07 -0.69 -21.13
C GLY A 525 16.85 -1.51 -21.60
N LYS A 526 15.87 -1.75 -20.72
CA LYS A 526 14.66 -2.52 -21.05
C LYS A 526 13.62 -1.70 -21.82
N LEU A 527 13.63 -0.38 -21.61
CA LEU A 527 12.64 0.54 -22.18
C LEU A 527 12.54 0.45 -23.71
N PHE A 528 13.67 0.52 -24.41
CA PHE A 528 13.70 0.51 -25.87
C PHE A 528 13.15 -0.80 -26.46
N ARG A 529 13.40 -1.94 -25.82
CA ARG A 529 12.82 -3.22 -26.23
C ARG A 529 11.30 -3.27 -26.07
N GLN A 530 10.77 -2.62 -25.03
CA GLN A 530 9.32 -2.51 -24.83
C GLN A 530 8.69 -1.57 -25.87
N MET A 531 9.35 -0.45 -26.18
CA MET A 531 8.90 0.49 -27.21
C MET A 531 8.91 -0.13 -28.60
N MET A 532 9.94 -0.89 -28.97
CA MET A 532 9.96 -1.65 -30.23
C MET A 532 8.77 -2.62 -30.32
N LYS A 533 8.52 -3.40 -29.27
CA LYS A 533 7.36 -4.31 -29.24
C LYS A 533 6.04 -3.57 -29.39
N LEU A 534 5.88 -2.42 -28.71
CA LEU A 534 4.65 -1.63 -28.77
C LEU A 534 4.41 -1.08 -30.18
N ARG A 535 5.46 -0.55 -30.80
CA ARG A 535 5.45 -0.07 -32.19
C ARG A 535 5.10 -1.18 -33.18
N ASP A 536 5.68 -2.35 -33.01
CA ASP A 536 5.46 -3.47 -33.92
C ASP A 536 4.05 -4.09 -33.74
N ALA A 537 3.44 -3.93 -32.56
CA ALA A 537 2.12 -4.46 -32.23
C ALA A 537 0.95 -3.54 -32.63
N TYR A 538 1.14 -2.21 -32.62
CA TYR A 538 0.05 -1.24 -32.84
C TYR A 538 0.42 -0.21 -33.91
N ALA A 539 -0.51 0.08 -34.83
CA ALA A 539 -0.29 1.10 -35.86
C ALA A 539 -0.19 2.53 -35.30
N ARG A 540 -0.72 2.76 -34.10
CA ARG A 540 -0.66 4.03 -33.35
C ARG A 540 -0.29 3.75 -31.89
N PRO A 541 0.98 3.44 -31.60
CA PRO A 541 1.45 3.22 -30.24
C PRO A 541 1.53 4.55 -29.49
N VAL A 542 1.23 4.57 -28.19
CA VAL A 542 1.41 5.76 -27.34
C VAL A 542 2.07 5.35 -26.02
N LEU A 543 3.04 6.14 -25.57
CA LEU A 543 3.62 6.00 -24.24
C LEU A 543 3.04 7.06 -23.30
N VAL A 544 2.44 6.63 -22.19
CA VAL A 544 2.01 7.52 -21.10
C VAL A 544 3.00 7.41 -19.94
N VAL A 545 3.60 8.53 -19.56
CA VAL A 545 4.48 8.63 -18.39
C VAL A 545 3.73 9.32 -17.25
N GLU A 546 3.37 8.55 -16.22
CA GLU A 546 2.58 9.02 -15.08
C GLU A 546 3.46 9.35 -13.87
N GLY A 547 3.30 10.57 -13.34
CA GLY A 547 3.88 11.00 -12.09
C GLY A 547 4.61 12.34 -12.21
N ARG A 548 4.80 12.99 -11.05
CA ARG A 548 5.58 14.23 -10.96
C ARG A 548 7.07 13.94 -10.87
N ASN A 549 7.89 14.98 -11.04
CA ASN A 549 9.32 14.97 -10.76
C ASN A 549 10.17 14.06 -11.67
N LEU A 550 9.78 13.92 -12.95
CA LEU A 550 10.56 13.16 -13.95
C LEU A 550 12.02 13.62 -14.04
N PHE A 551 12.25 14.94 -13.98
CA PHE A 551 13.58 15.54 -14.16
C PHE A 551 14.37 15.75 -12.86
N THR A 552 13.75 15.52 -11.70
CA THR A 552 14.35 15.82 -10.39
C THR A 552 14.61 14.57 -9.54
N LYS A 553 14.22 13.39 -10.03
CA LYS A 553 14.40 12.10 -9.35
C LYS A 553 15.56 11.29 -9.94
N ARG A 554 16.35 10.67 -9.04
CA ARG A 554 17.53 9.82 -9.30
C ARG A 554 18.70 10.56 -9.96
N ASN A 555 19.93 10.04 -9.81
CA ASN A 555 21.17 10.54 -10.43
C ASN A 555 21.19 10.31 -11.96
N ILE A 556 20.13 10.67 -12.66
CA ILE A 556 20.04 10.59 -14.12
C ILE A 556 20.08 12.02 -14.65
N SER A 557 20.98 12.30 -15.58
CA SER A 557 21.07 13.64 -16.17
C SER A 557 19.82 13.94 -16.99
N GLN A 558 19.40 15.21 -16.96
CA GLN A 558 18.28 15.69 -17.77
C GLN A 558 18.52 15.42 -19.27
N THR A 559 19.77 15.53 -19.73
CA THR A 559 20.19 15.21 -21.10
C THR A 559 19.92 13.75 -21.47
N ALA A 560 20.13 12.80 -20.56
CA ALA A 560 19.84 11.39 -20.83
C ALA A 560 18.33 11.14 -21.00
N ILE A 561 17.50 11.83 -20.21
CA ILE A 561 16.03 11.77 -20.35
C ILE A 561 15.60 12.35 -21.69
N PHE A 562 16.14 13.51 -22.08
CA PHE A 562 15.85 14.11 -23.38
C PHE A 562 16.31 13.23 -24.55
N GLY A 563 17.51 12.64 -24.47
CA GLY A 563 17.99 11.70 -25.49
C GLY A 563 17.06 10.50 -25.65
N CYS A 564 16.55 9.98 -24.53
CA CYS A 564 15.55 8.90 -24.56
C CYS A 564 14.22 9.36 -25.20
N PHE A 565 13.71 10.54 -24.85
CA PHE A 565 12.49 11.07 -25.43
C PHE A 565 12.61 11.30 -26.93
N VAL A 566 13.73 11.88 -27.37
CA VAL A 566 14.03 12.07 -28.80
C VAL A 566 14.04 10.73 -29.51
N SER A 567 14.70 9.71 -28.96
CA SER A 567 14.72 8.39 -29.58
C SER A 567 13.33 7.75 -29.67
N ILE A 568 12.52 7.81 -28.60
CA ILE A 568 11.15 7.28 -28.58
C ILE A 568 10.25 7.98 -29.62
N ILE A 569 10.36 9.30 -29.73
CA ILE A 569 9.50 10.10 -30.62
C ILE A 569 9.98 10.02 -32.08
N VAL A 570 11.28 10.17 -32.30
CA VAL A 570 11.86 10.31 -33.65
C VAL A 570 12.22 8.96 -34.25
N ASP A 571 12.95 8.11 -33.52
CA ASP A 571 13.44 6.84 -34.07
C ASP A 571 12.34 5.77 -34.06
N TYR A 572 11.54 5.71 -32.99
CA TYR A 572 10.48 4.72 -32.84
C TYR A 572 9.10 5.22 -33.28
N GLY A 573 8.93 6.53 -33.50
CA GLY A 573 7.65 7.11 -33.93
C GLY A 573 6.54 7.00 -32.88
N ILE A 574 6.88 6.93 -31.59
CA ILE A 574 5.91 6.76 -30.50
C ILE A 574 5.72 8.09 -29.78
N PRO A 575 4.51 8.70 -29.84
CA PRO A 575 4.19 9.86 -29.05
C PRO A 575 4.28 9.58 -27.54
N ILE A 576 4.85 10.53 -26.81
CA ILE A 576 4.92 10.51 -25.35
C ILE A 576 3.95 11.55 -24.80
N ILE A 577 3.09 11.14 -23.86
CA ILE A 577 2.21 12.04 -23.11
C ILE A 577 2.49 11.87 -21.62
N THR A 578 2.69 12.97 -20.91
CA THR A 578 2.95 12.97 -19.46
C THR A 578 1.69 13.34 -18.69
N THR A 579 1.41 12.64 -17.60
CA THR A 579 0.30 12.92 -16.68
C THR A 579 0.81 13.00 -15.25
N ASN A 580 0.17 13.78 -14.38
CA ASN A 580 0.63 13.97 -13.01
C ASN A 580 0.25 12.81 -12.08
N ASP A 581 -0.90 12.19 -12.32
CA ASP A 581 -1.48 11.13 -11.50
C ASP A 581 -2.45 10.24 -12.30
N ALA A 582 -2.95 9.18 -11.65
CA ALA A 582 -3.87 8.22 -12.24
C ALA A 582 -5.20 8.82 -12.70
N ARG A 583 -5.65 9.95 -12.12
CA ARG A 583 -6.90 10.62 -12.51
C ARG A 583 -6.73 11.33 -13.84
N GLU A 584 -5.61 12.03 -14.04
CA GLU A 584 -5.25 12.63 -15.32
C GLU A 584 -5.03 11.56 -16.39
N THR A 585 -4.35 10.46 -16.05
CA THR A 585 -4.17 9.32 -16.97
C THR A 585 -5.51 8.75 -17.43
N ALA A 586 -6.42 8.47 -16.50
CA ALA A 586 -7.75 7.98 -16.85
C ALA A 586 -8.54 8.98 -17.70
N GLU A 587 -8.35 10.30 -17.50
CA GLU A 587 -8.98 11.34 -18.31
C GLU A 587 -8.49 11.30 -19.75
N LEU A 588 -7.17 11.27 -19.90
CA LEU A 588 -6.51 11.18 -21.19
C LEU A 588 -6.98 9.93 -21.95
N LEU A 589 -6.96 8.76 -21.32
CA LEU A 589 -7.38 7.51 -21.93
C LEU A 589 -8.87 7.54 -22.33
N ALA A 590 -9.75 8.08 -21.48
CA ALA A 590 -11.16 8.21 -21.79
C ALA A 590 -11.41 9.14 -22.99
N VAL A 591 -10.74 10.29 -23.05
CA VAL A 591 -10.85 11.24 -24.16
C VAL A 591 -10.31 10.64 -25.46
N MET A 592 -9.18 9.94 -25.40
CA MET A 592 -8.61 9.25 -26.56
C MET A 592 -9.52 8.13 -27.07
N ALA A 593 -10.04 7.30 -26.16
CA ALA A 593 -10.97 6.22 -26.50
C ALA A 593 -12.26 6.75 -27.13
N LYS A 594 -12.85 7.79 -26.54
CA LYS A 594 -14.03 8.46 -27.10
C LYS A 594 -13.73 8.94 -28.52
N ARG A 595 -12.68 9.73 -28.73
CA ARG A 595 -12.33 10.26 -30.07
C ARG A 595 -12.06 9.18 -31.11
N GLU A 596 -11.43 8.08 -30.72
CA GLU A 596 -11.14 6.97 -31.64
C GLU A 596 -12.38 6.11 -31.96
N GLN A 597 -13.41 6.13 -31.11
CA GLN A 597 -14.60 5.29 -31.26
C GLN A 597 -15.85 6.05 -31.75
N THR A 598 -15.94 7.37 -31.53
CA THR A 598 -17.09 8.21 -31.94
C THR A 598 -16.87 8.98 -33.24
N GLY A 599 -15.72 8.84 -33.89
CA GLY A 599 -15.36 9.61 -35.10
C GLY A 599 -16.01 9.05 -36.37
N GLU A 600 -16.84 9.87 -37.03
CA GLU A 600 -17.54 9.61 -38.29
C GLU A 600 -16.66 9.03 -39.43
N LYS A 601 -17.33 8.24 -40.27
CA LYS A 601 -17.02 7.87 -41.65
C LYS A 601 -16.18 8.93 -42.37
N LYS A 602 -14.86 8.80 -42.37
CA LYS A 602 -14.05 9.34 -43.46
C LYS A 602 -14.01 8.28 -44.55
N GLU A 603 -14.39 8.70 -45.75
CA GLU A 603 -14.40 7.87 -46.95
C GLU A 603 -13.18 6.96 -46.97
N VAL A 604 -13.50 5.68 -46.95
CA VAL A 604 -12.58 4.58 -47.11
C VAL A 604 -11.95 4.77 -48.48
N ALA A 605 -10.69 5.21 -48.53
CA ALA A 605 -9.83 4.74 -49.61
C ALA A 605 -9.89 3.21 -49.52
N LEU A 606 -10.51 2.58 -50.53
CA LEU A 606 -10.69 1.14 -50.70
C LEU A 606 -9.33 0.44 -50.81
N ARG A 607 -8.61 0.37 -49.68
CA ARG A 607 -7.50 -0.52 -49.29
C ARG A 607 -6.63 0.19 -48.25
N GLY A 608 -6.90 -0.11 -46.98
CA GLY A 608 -5.88 -0.08 -45.95
C GLY A 608 -5.00 -1.31 -46.10
N GLU A 609 -4.13 -1.34 -47.11
CA GLU A 609 -3.02 -2.30 -47.16
C GLU A 609 -1.74 -1.60 -46.69
N LYS A 610 -0.99 -2.33 -45.86
CA LYS A 610 0.32 -2.00 -45.30
C LYS A 610 1.14 -1.06 -46.20
N GLN A 611 1.68 0.02 -45.65
CA GLN A 611 2.96 0.53 -46.18
C GLN A 611 4.07 -0.45 -45.78
N GLY A 612 4.10 -1.61 -46.44
CA GLY A 612 5.39 -2.18 -46.79
C GLY A 612 6.08 -1.19 -47.72
N MET A 613 7.42 -1.22 -47.75
CA MET A 613 8.22 -0.46 -48.72
C MET A 613 7.54 -0.44 -50.08
N ALA A 614 7.39 0.76 -50.67
CA ALA A 614 6.88 0.89 -52.03
C ALA A 614 7.69 0.00 -52.98
N LEU A 615 7.11 -0.48 -54.09
CA LEU A 615 7.77 -1.45 -54.97
C LEU A 615 9.20 -1.02 -55.36
N HIS A 616 9.41 0.27 -55.63
CA HIS A 616 10.71 0.83 -55.95
C HIS A 616 11.69 0.85 -54.76
N GLU A 617 11.19 1.09 -53.53
CA GLU A 617 11.98 1.02 -52.29
C GLU A 617 12.36 -0.42 -51.96
N ARG A 618 11.43 -1.38 -52.16
CA ARG A 618 11.70 -2.80 -51.99
C ARG A 618 12.69 -3.30 -53.05
N GLN A 619 12.58 -2.82 -54.28
CA GLN A 619 13.53 -3.14 -55.35
C GLN A 619 14.92 -2.61 -55.01
N GLN A 620 15.02 -1.36 -54.54
CA GLN A 620 16.27 -0.76 -54.10
C GLN A 620 16.88 -1.52 -52.92
N PHE A 621 16.08 -1.85 -51.91
CA PHE A 621 16.51 -2.60 -50.73
C PHE A 621 17.09 -3.99 -51.09
N ILE A 622 16.49 -4.70 -52.04
CA ILE A 622 17.01 -6.00 -52.51
C ILE A 622 18.37 -5.83 -53.20
N VAL A 623 18.53 -4.79 -54.03
CA VAL A 623 19.79 -4.53 -54.76
C VAL A 623 20.88 -4.00 -53.83
N GLU A 624 20.53 -3.24 -52.78
CA GLU A 624 21.45 -2.81 -51.72
C GLU A 624 21.96 -3.98 -50.86
N GLY A 625 21.26 -5.11 -50.85
CA GLY A 625 21.69 -6.34 -50.18
C GLY A 625 22.83 -7.07 -50.89
N LEU A 626 23.19 -6.68 -52.12
CA LEU A 626 24.32 -7.24 -52.86
C LEU A 626 25.65 -6.69 -52.32
N SER A 627 26.69 -7.53 -52.26
CA SER A 627 28.01 -7.10 -51.77
C SER A 627 28.55 -5.93 -52.59
N ASN A 628 29.16 -4.97 -51.90
CA ASN A 628 29.77 -3.79 -52.51
C ASN A 628 28.82 -2.86 -53.30
N ILE A 629 27.49 -2.95 -53.07
CA ILE A 629 26.50 -2.05 -53.66
C ILE A 629 25.94 -1.09 -52.61
N SER A 630 26.27 0.20 -52.76
CA SER A 630 25.67 1.28 -51.95
C SER A 630 24.30 1.70 -52.50
N GLY A 631 23.48 2.39 -51.70
CA GLY A 631 22.17 2.85 -52.16
C GLY A 631 22.18 3.78 -53.37
N VAL A 632 23.29 4.50 -53.59
CA VAL A 632 23.48 5.30 -54.81
C VAL A 632 23.71 4.40 -56.03
N LEU A 633 24.51 3.34 -55.88
CA LEU A 633 24.76 2.36 -56.95
C LEU A 633 23.52 1.51 -57.24
N ALA A 634 22.76 1.11 -56.21
CA ALA A 634 21.51 0.37 -56.36
C ALA A 634 20.49 1.15 -57.20
N LYS A 635 20.34 2.46 -56.93
CA LYS A 635 19.49 3.34 -57.76
C LYS A 635 19.97 3.42 -59.21
N ARG A 636 21.28 3.54 -59.45
CA ARG A 636 21.84 3.60 -60.81
C ARG A 636 21.62 2.29 -61.58
N LEU A 637 21.86 1.15 -60.94
CA LEU A 637 21.59 -0.17 -61.51
C LEU A 637 20.12 -0.34 -61.88
N LEU A 638 19.20 0.02 -60.97
CA LEU A 638 17.76 -0.05 -61.22
C LEU A 638 17.29 0.95 -62.28
N GLN A 639 17.90 2.13 -62.38
CA GLN A 639 17.60 3.10 -63.43
C GLN A 639 18.08 2.62 -64.81
N HIS A 640 19.23 1.96 -64.88
CA HIS A 640 19.81 1.45 -66.12
C HIS A 640 19.09 0.19 -66.61
N PHE A 641 19.03 -0.85 -65.78
CA PHE A 641 18.47 -2.16 -66.14
C PHE A 641 16.95 -2.27 -65.93
N LYS A 642 16.30 -1.27 -65.32
CA LYS A 642 14.86 -1.14 -65.06
C LYS A 642 14.26 -2.14 -64.07
N THR A 643 14.76 -3.37 -64.00
CA THR A 643 14.24 -4.43 -63.12
C THR A 643 15.37 -5.22 -62.47
N ILE A 644 15.10 -5.81 -61.30
CA ILE A 644 16.06 -6.72 -60.63
C ILE A 644 16.39 -7.92 -61.51
N ARG A 645 15.40 -8.46 -62.25
CA ARG A 645 15.61 -9.59 -63.14
C ARG A 645 16.63 -9.30 -64.22
N ASN A 646 16.61 -8.09 -64.78
CA ASN A 646 17.58 -7.68 -65.79
C ASN A 646 18.97 -7.50 -65.18
N ILE A 647 19.08 -7.01 -63.94
CA ILE A 647 20.36 -6.94 -63.21
C ILE A 647 20.91 -8.36 -62.97
N ALA A 648 20.05 -9.29 -62.57
CA ALA A 648 20.43 -10.68 -62.29
C ALA A 648 20.84 -11.48 -63.53
N ASN A 649 20.34 -11.08 -64.71
CA ASN A 649 20.65 -11.73 -65.99
C ASN A 649 21.72 -10.98 -66.81
N ALA A 650 22.22 -9.85 -66.33
CA ALA A 650 23.21 -9.04 -67.06
C ALA A 650 24.56 -9.74 -67.10
N ALA A 651 25.25 -9.64 -68.24
CA ALA A 651 26.64 -10.10 -68.34
C ALA A 651 27.59 -9.17 -67.56
N GLU A 652 28.77 -9.67 -67.18
CA GLU A 652 29.76 -8.86 -66.45
C GLU A 652 30.12 -7.58 -67.24
N GLU A 653 30.23 -7.69 -68.56
CA GLU A 653 30.48 -6.60 -69.52
C GLU A 653 29.40 -5.51 -69.50
N GLU A 654 28.14 -5.88 -69.26
CA GLU A 654 27.00 -4.96 -69.25
C GLU A 654 26.93 -4.19 -67.91
N LEU A 655 27.28 -4.85 -66.80
CA LEU A 655 27.32 -4.21 -65.48
C LEU A 655 28.37 -3.09 -65.41
N PHE A 656 29.47 -3.18 -66.18
CA PHE A 656 30.46 -2.10 -66.30
C PHE A 656 29.93 -0.80 -66.90
N GLN A 657 28.88 -0.91 -67.71
CA GLN A 657 28.32 0.27 -68.37
C GLN A 657 27.59 1.18 -67.37
N VAL A 658 27.35 0.71 -66.14
CA VAL A 658 26.77 1.51 -65.06
C VAL A 658 27.86 2.29 -64.32
N PRO A 659 27.82 3.63 -64.33
CA PRO A 659 28.85 4.47 -63.70
C PRO A 659 29.02 4.19 -62.20
N GLY A 660 30.22 3.75 -61.81
CA GLY A 660 30.59 3.44 -60.43
C GLY A 660 30.59 1.95 -60.08
N ILE A 661 30.24 1.06 -61.03
CA ILE A 661 30.43 -0.39 -60.89
C ILE A 661 31.82 -0.75 -61.44
N GLY A 662 32.71 -1.21 -60.56
CA GLY A 662 34.06 -1.68 -60.91
C GLY A 662 34.12 -3.19 -61.17
N LYS A 663 35.29 -3.69 -61.61
CA LYS A 663 35.49 -5.11 -62.01
C LYS A 663 35.17 -6.10 -60.90
N VAL A 664 35.51 -5.74 -59.67
CA VAL A 664 35.26 -6.57 -58.49
C VAL A 664 33.76 -6.67 -58.19
N ALA A 665 33.05 -5.54 -58.21
CA ALA A 665 31.61 -5.49 -57.92
C ALA A 665 30.78 -6.20 -59.00
N ALA A 666 31.11 -6.01 -60.28
CA ALA A 666 30.42 -6.70 -61.39
C ALA A 666 30.54 -8.22 -61.28
N LYS A 667 31.77 -8.71 -61.04
CA LYS A 667 32.05 -10.14 -60.88
C LYS A 667 31.32 -10.76 -59.69
N GLU A 668 31.31 -10.07 -58.53
CA GLU A 668 30.60 -10.54 -57.34
C GLU A 668 29.08 -10.59 -57.52
N ILE A 669 28.49 -9.60 -58.21
CA ILE A 669 27.06 -9.61 -58.53
C ILE A 669 26.70 -10.85 -59.36
N VAL A 670 27.46 -11.11 -60.44
CA VAL A 670 27.25 -12.29 -61.29
C VAL A 670 27.43 -13.57 -60.48
N GLU A 671 28.44 -13.63 -59.61
CA GLU A 671 28.72 -14.79 -58.77
C GLU A 671 27.57 -15.10 -57.81
N ILE A 672 26.98 -14.10 -57.15
CA ILE A 672 25.84 -14.25 -56.24
C ILE A 672 24.61 -14.82 -56.97
N PHE A 673 24.36 -14.40 -58.21
CA PHE A 673 23.18 -14.85 -58.96
C PHE A 673 23.36 -16.18 -59.67
N THR A 674 24.59 -16.61 -59.94
CA THR A 674 24.87 -17.80 -60.77
C THR A 674 25.38 -19.00 -59.99
N LYS A 675 26.05 -18.80 -58.85
CA LYS A 675 26.56 -19.94 -58.07
C LYS A 675 25.45 -20.63 -57.28
N PRO A 676 25.43 -21.98 -57.23
CA PRO A 676 24.48 -22.71 -56.41
C PRO A 676 24.76 -22.44 -54.92
N TYR A 677 23.69 -22.25 -54.16
CA TYR A 677 23.77 -22.12 -52.70
C TYR A 677 24.30 -23.43 -52.10
N LEU A 678 25.38 -23.34 -51.33
CA LEU A 678 25.95 -24.45 -50.57
C LEU A 678 25.83 -24.11 -49.08
N GLU A 679 25.00 -24.87 -48.37
CA GLU A 679 24.84 -24.76 -46.92
C GLU A 679 26.13 -25.25 -46.24
N LYS A 680 26.74 -24.42 -45.38
CA LYS A 680 27.97 -24.76 -44.65
C LYS A 680 27.68 -25.41 -43.30
#